data_AF-A0A8H5JY09-F1
#
_entry.id   AF-A0A8H5JY09-F1
#
_cell.length_a   1.000
_cell.length_b   1.000
_cell.length_c   1.000
_cell.angle_alpha   90.00
_cell.angle_beta   90.00
_cell.angle_gamma   90.00
#
_symmetry.space_group_name_H-M   'P 1'
#
loop_
_entity.id
_entity.type
_entity.pdbx_description
1 polymer ?
#
loop_
_entity_poly.entity_id
_entity_poly.type
_entity_poly.pdbx_seq_one_letter_code
_entity_poly.pdbx_strand_id
1 'polypeptide(L)'
;MQFSILAAIIAATIGKYSDTVRSEIPATRSFFYVGGRYDDDGDGGHVFRDQMYVEKLAPVKGAWKDTPIVMIHGMAQTGTNFLNKPDGGVGWASRFIEQGYEVYIVDQTFRGRSAWKPGQGAAKLSTLSAEAVEVAFTDSKTHMLWPQAVNHTQWPGSGVRGDPVFDAFYSSNVEFVDNTTYQQTSVQAAGAALLDRIGKPAVLLGHSQGSFMPTLIADLRPEFTKSIVLLEAAGPPFKDEIFKFGGEFPRPWGLWDVPITYDPPVKDPKKDLVQRVHAKKDSLSTECILQADEPSPRKLVNLVDIPILIVTGEASYHMPARNRPCEMERLFSPESRYTIWRKLWLWLAESQKELGIVYLVPNPGTNTSREERIIEDGALEQLRRCCHVFHYQANTKPVEHLLDIRAQYHLVTDLDAPRSKHWLNIGVTHEYTLENTEQILMACALDILNTKFSMLLYRLRNFAMDHRSAQCLVYKPDSETPYLTTIGERVAGWAKTLGTILQAFQILRCNIGSAGSQPITPGEQNSIAFFDKLSMTQHFEGDRSKCEKLDDLLRQKMGFERCHAKDYFGYRSDTNGHLGHLCGKLGDTALQVVEDLNNFDSTGQLMEKRATIDGSPVTAGDPLYRQSPLLRMASETLIQVARTFKDPRVSKTYGHEEYIMARLFKHAARVVRVLQSIVEGLYYDAQNAYNIKCFMTPLMISSPLISRITPRGEDRMTIMWHLGVIGMLVMYQPFRLRTRGFLYMLRRHEFFRRHADEVRNAILSVDDVSHSQTLVDEICGENGIIDRRLQPYSGYIREMTAGEARLQAPLMIQAAPGH
;
A
#
# COMPACT_ATOMS: atom_id res chain seq x y z
N MET A 1 -16.97 -60.76 -35.02
CA MET A 1 -17.17 -60.15 -33.68
C MET A 1 -15.87 -59.76 -32.94
N GLN A 2 -14.67 -60.15 -33.40
CA GLN A 2 -13.40 -59.82 -32.71
C GLN A 2 -12.67 -58.56 -33.24
N PHE A 3 -12.95 -58.07 -34.45
CA PHE A 3 -12.33 -56.85 -34.97
C PHE A 3 -12.95 -55.54 -34.44
N SER A 4 -14.24 -55.56 -34.09
CA SER A 4 -14.96 -54.38 -33.58
C SER A 4 -14.60 -54.03 -32.12
N ILE A 5 -14.16 -55.02 -31.35
CA ILE A 5 -13.78 -54.83 -29.93
C ILE A 5 -12.34 -54.30 -29.82
N LEU A 6 -11.44 -54.69 -30.72
CA LEU A 6 -10.07 -54.18 -30.73
C LEU A 6 -10.00 -52.70 -31.15
N ALA A 7 -10.83 -52.27 -32.11
CA ALA A 7 -10.94 -50.86 -32.50
C ALA A 7 -11.55 -49.99 -31.37
N ALA A 8 -12.50 -50.52 -30.59
CA ALA A 8 -13.06 -49.84 -29.43
C ALA A 8 -12.07 -49.72 -28.26
N ILE A 9 -11.20 -50.72 -28.06
CA ILE A 9 -10.17 -50.69 -27.01
C ILE A 9 -9.02 -49.76 -27.40
N ILE A 10 -8.62 -49.69 -28.68
CA ILE A 10 -7.63 -48.71 -29.16
C ILE A 10 -8.19 -47.28 -29.09
N ALA A 11 -9.47 -47.06 -29.43
CA ALA A 11 -10.11 -45.76 -29.24
C ALA A 11 -10.24 -45.38 -27.75
N ALA A 12 -10.47 -46.35 -26.85
CA ALA A 12 -10.56 -46.11 -25.40
C ALA A 12 -9.19 -45.92 -24.72
N THR A 13 -8.08 -46.38 -25.32
CA THR A 13 -6.72 -46.12 -24.82
C THR A 13 -6.07 -44.89 -25.45
N ILE A 14 -6.50 -44.45 -26.64
CA ILE A 14 -6.16 -43.13 -27.19
C ILE A 14 -6.97 -42.01 -26.49
N GLY A 15 -8.15 -42.32 -25.93
CA GLY A 15 -9.00 -41.38 -25.19
C GLY A 15 -8.51 -40.97 -23.79
N LYS A 16 -7.34 -41.43 -23.33
CA LYS A 16 -6.72 -41.00 -22.05
C LYS A 16 -5.50 -40.10 -22.18
N TYR A 17 -5.11 -39.76 -23.42
CA TYR A 17 -4.19 -38.66 -23.74
C TYR A 17 -4.93 -37.55 -24.51
N SER A 18 -6.18 -37.27 -24.12
CA SER A 18 -6.80 -35.99 -24.43
C SER A 18 -6.30 -34.99 -23.38
N ASP A 19 -5.05 -34.54 -23.53
CA ASP A 19 -4.56 -33.35 -22.86
C ASP A 19 -5.56 -32.21 -23.15
N THR A 20 -6.32 -31.83 -22.12
CA THR A 20 -6.68 -30.44 -21.74
C THR A 20 -6.96 -29.35 -22.80
N VAL A 21 -7.32 -29.65 -24.06
CA VAL A 21 -7.79 -28.63 -25.03
C VAL A 21 -9.30 -28.38 -24.85
N ARG A 22 -9.72 -27.92 -23.67
CA ARG A 22 -11.13 -27.54 -23.43
C ARG A 22 -11.39 -26.02 -23.36
N SER A 23 -10.39 -25.18 -23.63
CA SER A 23 -10.55 -23.73 -23.44
C SER A 23 -9.93 -22.82 -24.51
N GLU A 24 -9.27 -23.38 -25.54
CA GLU A 24 -8.74 -22.56 -26.64
C GLU A 24 -9.81 -22.27 -27.69
N ILE A 25 -9.68 -21.13 -28.36
CA ILE A 25 -10.68 -20.67 -29.32
C ILE A 25 -10.20 -20.81 -30.77
N PRO A 26 -11.07 -21.21 -31.71
CA PRO A 26 -10.73 -21.23 -33.13
C PRO A 26 -10.38 -19.84 -33.66
N ALA A 27 -9.30 -19.73 -34.43
CA ALA A 27 -8.89 -18.51 -35.11
C ALA A 27 -8.36 -18.80 -36.52
N THR A 28 -8.48 -17.82 -37.40
CA THR A 28 -7.77 -17.80 -38.68
C THR A 28 -6.37 -17.26 -38.46
N ARG A 29 -5.35 -17.95 -39.00
CA ARG A 29 -3.93 -17.62 -38.82
C ARG A 29 -3.29 -17.24 -40.15
N SER A 30 -2.52 -16.16 -40.15
CA SER A 30 -1.60 -15.79 -41.22
C SER A 30 -0.32 -15.19 -40.61
N PHE A 31 0.75 -15.08 -41.39
CA PHE A 31 1.99 -14.45 -40.92
C PHE A 31 2.69 -13.69 -42.04
N PHE A 32 3.55 -12.75 -41.67
CA PHE A 32 4.41 -12.00 -42.58
C PHE A 32 5.58 -11.38 -41.82
N TYR A 33 6.55 -10.83 -42.55
CA TYR A 33 7.64 -10.02 -41.99
C TYR A 33 7.45 -8.54 -42.34
N VAL A 34 7.93 -7.68 -41.45
CA VAL A 34 7.94 -6.21 -41.61
C VAL A 34 9.28 -5.63 -41.20
N GLY A 35 9.55 -4.42 -41.68
CA GLY A 35 10.83 -3.76 -41.47
C GLY A 35 12.00 -4.50 -42.14
N GLY A 36 13.19 -4.29 -41.60
CA GLY A 36 14.42 -4.85 -42.08
C GLY A 36 15.02 -4.13 -43.30
N ARG A 37 16.26 -4.48 -43.62
CA ARG A 37 17.02 -3.95 -44.76
C ARG A 37 18.09 -4.95 -45.23
N TYR A 38 18.53 -4.80 -46.48
CA TYR A 38 19.77 -5.42 -46.94
C TYR A 38 20.98 -4.69 -46.37
N ASP A 39 22.00 -5.45 -46.00
CA ASP A 39 23.27 -4.97 -45.45
C ASP A 39 24.43 -5.77 -46.06
N ASP A 40 25.57 -5.13 -46.26
CA ASP A 40 26.79 -5.78 -46.73
C ASP A 40 27.21 -6.89 -45.75
N ASP A 41 27.60 -8.05 -46.27
CA ASP A 41 28.04 -9.17 -45.43
C ASP A 41 29.51 -9.13 -45.05
N GLY A 42 30.31 -8.26 -45.66
CA GLY A 42 31.75 -8.16 -45.50
C GLY A 42 32.54 -9.02 -46.50
N ASP A 43 31.85 -9.87 -47.27
CA ASP A 43 32.41 -10.83 -48.23
C ASP A 43 31.98 -10.53 -49.68
N GLY A 44 31.43 -9.32 -49.91
CA GLY A 44 30.96 -8.85 -51.22
C GLY A 44 29.52 -9.24 -51.56
N GLY A 45 28.79 -9.84 -50.61
CA GLY A 45 27.37 -10.16 -50.69
C GLY A 45 26.50 -9.22 -49.85
N HIS A 46 25.19 -9.48 -49.83
CA HIS A 46 24.23 -8.74 -49.01
C HIS A 46 23.30 -9.71 -48.29
N VAL A 47 22.98 -9.41 -47.04
CA VAL A 47 22.04 -10.20 -46.24
C VAL A 47 20.93 -9.30 -45.68
N PHE A 48 19.73 -9.86 -45.55
CA PHE A 48 18.59 -9.15 -44.98
C PHE A 48 18.61 -9.27 -43.45
N ARG A 49 18.46 -8.14 -42.75
CA ARG A 49 18.51 -8.07 -41.27
C ARG A 49 17.47 -7.10 -40.71
N ASP A 50 17.33 -7.12 -39.39
CA ASP A 50 16.45 -6.24 -38.59
C ASP A 50 14.94 -6.40 -38.92
N GLN A 51 14.56 -7.53 -39.53
CA GLN A 51 13.18 -7.88 -39.82
C GLN A 51 12.44 -8.36 -38.57
N MET A 52 11.14 -8.08 -38.52
CA MET A 52 10.25 -8.51 -37.45
C MET A 52 9.21 -9.48 -38.01
N TYR A 53 9.16 -10.68 -37.46
CA TYR A 53 8.11 -11.64 -37.70
C TYR A 53 6.81 -11.18 -37.01
N VAL A 54 5.71 -11.29 -37.74
CA VAL A 54 4.37 -10.93 -37.27
C VAL A 54 3.41 -12.07 -37.56
N GLU A 55 2.75 -12.54 -36.51
CA GLU A 55 1.66 -13.51 -36.59
C GLU A 55 0.32 -12.82 -36.37
N LYS A 56 -0.58 -12.98 -37.32
CA LYS A 56 -1.92 -12.42 -37.28
C LYS A 56 -2.93 -13.51 -36.98
N LEU A 57 -3.68 -13.33 -35.90
CA LEU A 57 -4.80 -14.17 -35.51
C LEU A 57 -6.10 -13.37 -35.52
N ALA A 58 -7.15 -13.90 -36.16
CA ALA A 58 -8.45 -13.25 -36.23
C ALA A 58 -9.60 -14.25 -35.95
N PRO A 59 -10.75 -13.78 -35.41
CA PRO A 59 -11.90 -14.64 -35.18
C PRO A 59 -12.35 -15.30 -36.49
N VAL A 60 -12.79 -16.57 -36.42
CA VAL A 60 -13.20 -17.34 -37.62
C VAL A 60 -14.32 -16.66 -38.42
N LYS A 61 -15.20 -15.92 -37.74
CA LYS A 61 -16.31 -15.18 -38.36
C LYS A 61 -15.93 -13.75 -38.79
N GLY A 62 -14.64 -13.41 -38.75
CA GLY A 62 -14.16 -12.04 -38.91
C GLY A 62 -14.18 -11.26 -37.60
N ALA A 63 -13.29 -10.27 -37.49
CA ALA A 63 -13.26 -9.35 -36.36
C ALA A 63 -14.46 -8.39 -36.44
N TRP A 64 -15.16 -8.19 -35.31
CA TRP A 64 -16.23 -7.19 -35.16
C TRP A 64 -15.78 -5.98 -34.31
N LYS A 65 -14.51 -5.95 -33.90
CA LYS A 65 -13.84 -4.78 -33.35
C LYS A 65 -12.98 -4.15 -34.43
N ASP A 66 -13.19 -2.86 -34.67
CA ASP A 66 -12.46 -2.14 -35.73
C ASP A 66 -10.98 -1.94 -35.40
N THR A 67 -10.65 -1.82 -34.10
CA THR A 67 -9.29 -1.58 -33.60
C THR A 67 -8.55 -2.91 -33.36
N PRO A 68 -7.46 -3.22 -34.07
CA PRO A 68 -6.63 -4.39 -33.77
C PRO A 68 -5.70 -4.16 -32.59
N ILE A 69 -5.08 -5.24 -32.08
CA ILE A 69 -4.11 -5.19 -30.98
C ILE A 69 -2.76 -5.73 -31.46
N VAL A 70 -1.68 -4.97 -31.30
CA VAL A 70 -0.30 -5.42 -31.52
C VAL A 70 0.32 -5.80 -30.18
N MET A 71 0.84 -7.02 -30.05
CA MET A 71 1.37 -7.57 -28.81
C MET A 71 2.88 -7.83 -28.90
N ILE A 72 3.63 -7.23 -27.99
CA ILE A 72 5.09 -7.21 -27.97
C ILE A 72 5.59 -7.84 -26.65
N HIS A 73 6.27 -8.97 -26.75
CA HIS A 73 6.70 -9.78 -25.60
C HIS A 73 7.90 -9.17 -24.85
N GLY A 74 8.25 -9.74 -23.69
CA GLY A 74 9.38 -9.30 -22.85
C GLY A 74 10.73 -9.89 -23.23
N MET A 75 11.74 -9.56 -22.43
CA MET A 75 13.10 -10.11 -22.56
C MET A 75 13.09 -11.62 -22.35
N ALA A 76 13.98 -12.33 -23.03
CA ALA A 76 14.09 -13.79 -23.01
C ALA A 76 12.86 -14.55 -23.53
N GLN A 77 11.83 -13.88 -24.03
CA GLN A 77 10.59 -14.52 -24.50
C GLN A 77 10.36 -14.33 -26.00
N THR A 78 9.31 -14.95 -26.54
CA THR A 78 8.81 -14.73 -27.91
C THR A 78 7.30 -14.43 -27.88
N GLY A 79 6.67 -14.26 -29.05
CA GLY A 79 5.23 -14.09 -29.16
C GLY A 79 4.39 -15.22 -28.52
N THR A 80 4.99 -16.38 -28.26
CA THR A 80 4.31 -17.50 -27.56
C THR A 80 3.80 -17.14 -26.18
N ASN A 81 4.40 -16.14 -25.51
CA ASN A 81 3.99 -15.66 -24.19
C ASN A 81 2.53 -15.16 -24.12
N PHE A 82 1.91 -14.86 -25.26
CA PHE A 82 0.51 -14.42 -25.32
C PHE A 82 -0.49 -15.52 -25.66
N LEU A 83 -0.03 -16.71 -26.08
CA LEU A 83 -0.89 -17.78 -26.58
C LEU A 83 -1.51 -18.60 -25.45
N ASN A 84 -0.67 -19.32 -24.70
CA ASN A 84 -1.07 -20.21 -23.61
C ASN A 84 -0.25 -19.89 -22.36
N LYS A 85 -0.86 -20.11 -21.19
CA LYS A 85 -0.14 -20.10 -19.93
C LYS A 85 0.78 -21.34 -19.84
N PRO A 86 1.85 -21.30 -19.02
CA PRO A 86 2.74 -22.46 -18.83
C PRO A 86 2.03 -23.71 -18.27
N ASP A 87 0.91 -23.52 -17.56
CA ASP A 87 0.05 -24.61 -17.07
C ASP A 87 -0.94 -25.14 -18.12
N GLY A 88 -0.83 -24.68 -19.37
CA GLY A 88 -1.71 -25.04 -20.49
C GLY A 88 -3.03 -24.26 -20.54
N GLY A 89 -3.28 -23.36 -19.59
CA GLY A 89 -4.52 -22.57 -19.59
C GLY A 89 -4.57 -21.46 -20.66
N VAL A 90 -5.74 -20.86 -20.82
CA VAL A 90 -6.03 -19.81 -21.82
C VAL A 90 -5.12 -18.59 -21.64
N GLY A 91 -4.45 -18.17 -22.71
CA GLY A 91 -3.67 -16.93 -22.74
C GLY A 91 -4.43 -15.70 -23.24
N TRP A 92 -3.70 -14.59 -23.37
CA TRP A 92 -4.28 -13.28 -23.70
C TRP A 92 -4.81 -13.19 -25.12
N ALA A 93 -4.12 -13.78 -26.11
CA ALA A 93 -4.54 -13.76 -27.50
C ALA A 93 -5.96 -14.33 -27.66
N SER A 94 -6.21 -15.47 -27.02
CA SER A 94 -7.50 -16.15 -27.01
C SER A 94 -8.59 -15.33 -26.33
N ARG A 95 -8.29 -14.64 -25.22
CA ARG A 95 -9.26 -13.75 -24.57
C ARG A 95 -9.64 -12.55 -25.43
N PHE A 96 -8.73 -12.01 -26.23
CA PHE A 96 -9.02 -10.89 -27.12
C PHE A 96 -9.77 -11.31 -28.37
N ILE A 97 -9.39 -12.42 -29.00
CA ILE A 97 -10.08 -12.94 -30.17
C ILE A 97 -11.53 -13.35 -29.78
N GLU A 98 -11.75 -13.89 -28.56
CA GLU A 98 -13.11 -14.17 -28.03
C GLU A 98 -13.98 -12.91 -27.95
N GLN A 99 -13.37 -11.76 -27.66
CA GLN A 99 -14.03 -10.45 -27.62
C GLN A 99 -14.15 -9.78 -29.00
N GLY A 100 -13.69 -10.45 -30.06
CA GLY A 100 -13.81 -10.02 -31.46
C GLY A 100 -12.67 -9.18 -31.98
N TYR A 101 -11.55 -9.12 -31.26
CA TYR A 101 -10.36 -8.40 -31.72
C TYR A 101 -9.55 -9.24 -32.70
N GLU A 102 -8.98 -8.55 -33.69
CA GLU A 102 -7.85 -9.06 -34.47
C GLU A 102 -6.56 -8.74 -33.72
N VAL A 103 -5.66 -9.73 -33.61
CA VAL A 103 -4.40 -9.58 -32.86
C VAL A 103 -3.19 -9.86 -33.75
N TYR A 104 -2.15 -9.05 -33.58
CA TYR A 104 -0.85 -9.14 -34.23
C TYR A 104 0.19 -9.42 -33.16
N ILE A 105 0.74 -10.62 -33.15
CA ILE A 105 1.73 -11.07 -32.18
C ILE A 105 3.08 -11.03 -32.85
N VAL A 106 4.01 -10.23 -32.32
CA VAL A 106 5.34 -10.07 -32.92
C VAL A 106 6.36 -10.92 -32.17
N ASP A 107 7.36 -11.43 -32.90
CA ASP A 107 8.65 -11.72 -32.30
C ASP A 107 9.53 -10.50 -32.55
N GLN A 108 10.02 -9.84 -31.49
CA GLN A 108 10.89 -8.67 -31.63
C GLN A 108 12.08 -8.96 -32.55
N THR A 109 12.65 -7.94 -33.19
CA THR A 109 13.89 -8.13 -33.98
C THR A 109 14.94 -8.85 -33.13
N PHE A 110 15.71 -9.77 -33.72
CA PHE A 110 16.73 -10.56 -33.02
C PHE A 110 16.18 -11.58 -32.02
N ARG A 111 14.91 -11.97 -32.16
CA ARG A 111 14.24 -12.92 -31.28
C ARG A 111 13.46 -13.98 -32.06
N GLY A 112 13.56 -15.25 -31.66
CA GLY A 112 12.68 -16.30 -32.16
C GLY A 112 12.71 -16.37 -33.69
N ARG A 113 11.55 -16.15 -34.33
CA ARG A 113 11.41 -16.17 -35.80
C ARG A 113 12.01 -14.93 -36.49
N SER A 114 12.35 -13.89 -35.74
CA SER A 114 13.07 -12.69 -36.21
C SER A 114 14.57 -12.86 -36.01
N ALA A 115 15.21 -13.69 -36.83
CA ALA A 115 16.59 -14.13 -36.62
C ALA A 115 17.61 -12.96 -36.51
N TRP A 116 18.59 -13.13 -35.63
CA TRP A 116 19.74 -12.24 -35.48
C TRP A 116 20.91 -12.67 -36.38
N LYS A 117 21.66 -11.70 -36.90
CA LYS A 117 22.94 -11.94 -37.59
C LYS A 117 24.11 -11.75 -36.62
N PRO A 118 24.95 -12.78 -36.38
CA PRO A 118 26.10 -12.67 -35.49
C PRO A 118 27.06 -11.52 -35.82
N GLY A 119 27.58 -10.86 -34.79
CA GLY A 119 28.57 -9.78 -34.90
C GLY A 119 27.99 -8.38 -35.18
N GLN A 120 26.67 -8.25 -35.34
CA GLN A 120 26.01 -6.97 -35.58
C GLN A 120 25.24 -6.49 -34.35
N GLY A 121 25.62 -5.31 -33.85
CA GLY A 121 25.02 -4.66 -32.68
C GLY A 121 25.28 -5.34 -31.32
N ALA A 122 25.58 -6.63 -31.28
CA ALA A 122 26.19 -7.31 -30.13
C ALA A 122 27.26 -8.30 -30.59
N ALA A 123 28.20 -8.63 -29.69
CA ALA A 123 29.24 -9.61 -29.98
C ALA A 123 28.74 -11.06 -29.87
N LYS A 124 27.80 -11.31 -28.96
CA LYS A 124 27.18 -12.61 -28.68
C LYS A 124 25.77 -12.42 -28.14
N LEU A 125 24.99 -13.50 -28.14
CA LEU A 125 23.71 -13.53 -27.44
C LEU A 125 23.91 -13.85 -25.94
N SER A 126 22.92 -13.46 -25.15
CA SER A 126 22.81 -13.68 -23.71
C SER A 126 21.57 -14.50 -23.38
N THR A 127 21.60 -15.21 -22.25
CA THR A 127 20.51 -16.05 -21.74
C THR A 127 20.35 -15.80 -20.24
N LEU A 128 19.11 -15.76 -19.75
CA LEU A 128 18.84 -15.74 -18.31
C LEU A 128 18.98 -17.14 -17.75
N SER A 129 19.69 -17.31 -16.64
CA SER A 129 19.76 -18.62 -15.97
C SER A 129 18.43 -18.97 -15.32
N ALA A 130 18.19 -20.27 -15.11
CA ALA A 130 16.99 -20.75 -14.44
C ALA A 130 16.91 -20.23 -12.99
N GLU A 131 18.06 -20.08 -12.32
CA GLU A 131 18.17 -19.47 -10.99
C GLU A 131 17.71 -18.01 -11.00
N ALA A 132 18.16 -17.22 -11.98
CA ALA A 132 17.74 -15.83 -12.09
C ALA A 132 16.23 -15.72 -12.32
N VAL A 133 15.66 -16.57 -13.18
CA VAL A 133 14.22 -16.60 -13.46
C VAL A 133 13.42 -17.04 -12.23
N GLU A 134 13.86 -18.09 -11.53
CA GLU A 134 13.24 -18.61 -10.32
C GLU A 134 13.12 -17.55 -9.23
N VAL A 135 14.26 -16.95 -8.88
CA VAL A 135 14.36 -15.97 -7.80
C VAL A 135 13.57 -14.70 -8.14
N ALA A 136 13.63 -14.24 -9.38
CA ALA A 136 13.09 -12.95 -9.78
C ALA A 136 11.62 -12.98 -10.21
N PHE A 137 11.10 -14.08 -10.76
CA PHE A 137 9.81 -14.05 -11.46
C PHE A 137 8.83 -15.15 -11.08
N THR A 138 9.27 -16.30 -10.56
CA THR A 138 8.39 -17.46 -10.34
C THR A 138 8.31 -17.91 -8.88
N ASP A 139 9.34 -17.69 -8.05
CA ASP A 139 9.34 -17.95 -6.60
C ASP A 139 9.79 -16.72 -5.76
N SER A 140 9.35 -15.53 -6.19
CA SER A 140 9.77 -14.28 -5.56
C SER A 140 9.39 -14.18 -4.07
N LYS A 141 8.28 -14.80 -3.66
CA LYS A 141 7.79 -14.81 -2.26
C LYS A 141 8.73 -15.53 -1.31
N THR A 142 9.41 -16.59 -1.75
CA THR A 142 10.34 -17.32 -0.88
C THR A 142 11.65 -16.56 -0.75
N HIS A 143 12.13 -15.98 -1.85
CA HIS A 143 13.40 -15.26 -1.91
C HIS A 143 13.35 -13.83 -1.36
N MET A 144 12.19 -13.17 -1.38
CA MET A 144 11.96 -11.85 -0.75
C MET A 144 13.00 -10.77 -1.12
N LEU A 145 13.42 -10.71 -2.38
CA LEU A 145 14.36 -9.69 -2.85
C LEU A 145 13.80 -8.26 -2.74
N TRP A 146 12.47 -8.11 -2.61
CA TRP A 146 11.80 -6.86 -2.29
C TRP A 146 10.58 -7.12 -1.38
N PRO A 147 10.13 -6.12 -0.61
CA PRO A 147 9.10 -6.34 0.41
C PRO A 147 7.75 -6.85 -0.14
N GLN A 148 7.36 -6.37 -1.32
CA GLN A 148 6.07 -6.69 -1.93
C GLN A 148 6.03 -8.11 -2.50
N ALA A 149 7.18 -8.78 -2.64
CA ALA A 149 7.25 -10.15 -3.15
C ALA A 149 6.41 -11.14 -2.30
N VAL A 150 6.12 -10.81 -1.05
CA VAL A 150 5.21 -11.58 -0.16
C VAL A 150 3.83 -11.83 -0.79
N ASN A 151 3.37 -10.92 -1.66
CA ASN A 151 2.08 -11.00 -2.34
C ASN A 151 2.09 -11.97 -3.54
N HIS A 152 3.24 -12.56 -3.89
CA HIS A 152 3.35 -13.51 -5.00
C HIS A 152 2.68 -14.84 -4.64
N THR A 153 1.40 -14.96 -4.98
CA THR A 153 0.51 -16.05 -4.52
C THR A 153 -0.28 -16.72 -5.64
N GLN A 154 -0.15 -16.25 -6.88
CA GLN A 154 -0.97 -16.69 -8.01
C GLN A 154 -0.20 -17.50 -9.07
N TRP A 155 1.09 -17.77 -8.83
CA TRP A 155 1.85 -18.66 -9.72
C TRP A 155 1.30 -20.09 -9.63
N PRO A 156 1.09 -20.80 -10.77
CA PRO A 156 0.67 -22.19 -10.73
C PRO A 156 1.85 -23.10 -10.37
N GLY A 157 1.66 -24.01 -9.42
CA GLY A 157 2.75 -24.88 -8.93
C GLY A 157 3.66 -24.18 -7.93
N SER A 158 4.85 -24.73 -7.71
CA SER A 158 5.82 -24.18 -6.74
C SER A 158 6.67 -23.04 -7.31
N GLY A 159 6.78 -22.94 -8.64
CA GLY A 159 7.60 -21.92 -9.30
C GLY A 159 9.11 -22.14 -9.20
N VAL A 160 9.55 -23.34 -8.80
CA VAL A 160 10.97 -23.71 -8.73
C VAL A 160 11.35 -24.80 -9.75
N ARG A 161 12.64 -24.89 -10.10
CA ARG A 161 13.18 -25.92 -11.00
C ARG A 161 12.71 -27.33 -10.62
N GLY A 162 12.26 -28.09 -11.62
CA GLY A 162 11.69 -29.42 -11.43
C GLY A 162 10.18 -29.44 -11.19
N ASP A 163 9.54 -28.28 -10.98
CA ASP A 163 8.10 -28.15 -11.11
C ASP A 163 7.71 -28.11 -12.59
N PRO A 164 6.74 -28.93 -13.05
CA PRO A 164 6.38 -29.00 -14.47
C PRO A 164 5.95 -27.66 -15.08
N VAL A 165 5.33 -26.77 -14.29
CA VAL A 165 4.89 -25.45 -14.77
C VAL A 165 6.07 -24.51 -14.91
N PHE A 166 7.00 -24.54 -13.96
CA PHE A 166 8.25 -23.78 -14.07
C PHE A 166 9.10 -24.27 -15.26
N ASP A 167 9.28 -25.58 -15.41
CA ASP A 167 10.11 -26.15 -16.48
C ASP A 167 9.50 -25.87 -17.86
N ALA A 168 8.15 -25.91 -17.98
CA ALA A 168 7.44 -25.49 -19.18
C ALA A 168 7.63 -23.98 -19.47
N PHE A 169 7.60 -23.13 -18.44
CA PHE A 169 7.86 -21.70 -18.61
C PHE A 169 9.30 -21.44 -19.03
N TYR A 170 10.28 -22.00 -18.32
CA TYR A 170 11.70 -21.77 -18.60
C TYR A 170 12.13 -22.32 -19.95
N SER A 171 11.60 -23.48 -20.38
CA SER A 171 11.87 -24.03 -21.72
C SER A 171 11.34 -23.15 -22.87
N SER A 172 10.41 -22.24 -22.60
CA SER A 172 9.96 -21.24 -23.57
C SER A 172 10.88 -20.01 -23.70
N ASN A 173 11.89 -19.90 -22.82
CA ASN A 173 12.85 -18.80 -22.85
C ASN A 173 13.90 -19.00 -23.95
N VAL A 174 14.34 -17.92 -24.58
CA VAL A 174 15.28 -17.91 -25.71
C VAL A 174 16.35 -16.84 -25.52
N GLU A 175 17.46 -16.96 -26.26
CA GLU A 175 18.57 -16.01 -26.16
C GLU A 175 18.20 -14.60 -26.69
N PHE A 176 19.01 -13.61 -26.33
CA PHE A 176 18.85 -12.20 -26.72
C PHE A 176 20.14 -11.45 -27.00
N VAL A 177 20.02 -10.38 -27.77
CA VAL A 177 21.08 -9.39 -27.95
C VAL A 177 21.20 -8.53 -26.70
N ASP A 178 22.40 -8.46 -26.12
CA ASP A 178 22.74 -7.61 -24.98
C ASP A 178 23.14 -6.19 -25.42
N ASN A 179 22.27 -5.55 -26.20
CA ASN A 179 22.39 -4.16 -26.62
C ASN A 179 21.00 -3.55 -26.75
N THR A 180 20.56 -2.91 -25.67
CA THR A 180 19.21 -2.36 -25.55
C THR A 180 18.95 -1.23 -26.55
N THR A 181 19.94 -0.37 -26.82
CA THR A 181 19.83 0.70 -27.82
C THR A 181 19.57 0.12 -29.20
N TYR A 182 20.36 -0.89 -29.61
CA TYR A 182 20.17 -1.53 -30.91
C TYR A 182 18.79 -2.21 -31.02
N GLN A 183 18.40 -2.94 -29.98
CA GLN A 183 17.09 -3.61 -29.89
C GLN A 183 15.93 -2.61 -29.98
N GLN A 184 15.98 -1.50 -29.24
CA GLN A 184 14.92 -0.48 -29.24
C GLN A 184 14.83 0.20 -30.61
N THR A 185 15.96 0.59 -31.22
CA THR A 185 15.97 1.23 -32.55
C THR A 185 15.39 0.33 -33.64
N SER A 186 15.79 -0.94 -33.69
CA SER A 186 15.30 -1.87 -34.72
C SER A 186 13.83 -2.22 -34.55
N VAL A 187 13.36 -2.42 -33.31
CA VAL A 187 11.95 -2.69 -33.01
C VAL A 187 11.09 -1.46 -33.32
N GLN A 188 11.56 -0.25 -33.00
CA GLN A 188 10.85 1.00 -33.33
C GLN A 188 10.62 1.11 -34.85
N ALA A 189 11.67 0.90 -35.65
CA ALA A 189 11.57 0.97 -37.11
C ALA A 189 10.64 -0.10 -37.71
N ALA A 190 10.80 -1.36 -37.30
CA ALA A 190 9.97 -2.46 -37.79
C ALA A 190 8.51 -2.36 -37.29
N GLY A 191 8.31 -1.88 -36.06
CA GLY A 191 6.98 -1.63 -35.51
C GLY A 191 6.25 -0.47 -36.19
N ALA A 192 6.95 0.61 -36.57
CA ALA A 192 6.36 1.66 -37.41
C ALA A 192 5.92 1.11 -38.77
N ALA A 193 6.76 0.28 -39.42
CA ALA A 193 6.40 -0.40 -40.66
C ALA A 193 5.21 -1.37 -40.50
N LEU A 194 5.05 -1.98 -39.32
CA LEU A 194 3.87 -2.78 -39.00
C LEU A 194 2.61 -1.91 -38.97
N LEU A 195 2.64 -0.77 -38.30
CA LEU A 195 1.48 0.12 -38.24
C LEU A 195 1.11 0.69 -39.61
N ASP A 196 2.10 1.05 -40.42
CA ASP A 196 1.91 1.47 -41.81
C ASP A 196 1.20 0.37 -42.62
N ARG A 197 1.59 -0.90 -42.42
CA ARG A 197 0.97 -2.04 -43.10
C ARG A 197 -0.43 -2.37 -42.58
N ILE A 198 -0.71 -2.18 -41.29
CA ILE A 198 -2.05 -2.35 -40.71
C ILE A 198 -2.99 -1.26 -41.26
N GLY A 199 -2.48 -0.04 -41.45
CA GLY A 199 -3.19 1.05 -42.13
C GLY A 199 -4.38 1.62 -41.36
N LYS A 200 -4.52 1.29 -40.07
CA LYS A 200 -5.57 1.81 -39.18
C LYS A 200 -5.08 1.87 -37.74
N PRO A 201 -5.66 2.76 -36.90
CA PRO A 201 -5.26 2.88 -35.50
C PRO A 201 -5.35 1.56 -34.72
N ALA A 202 -4.27 1.18 -34.04
CA ALA A 202 -4.15 -0.05 -33.27
C ALA A 202 -3.89 0.21 -31.78
N VAL A 203 -4.24 -0.73 -30.91
CA VAL A 203 -3.77 -0.76 -29.52
C VAL A 203 -2.40 -1.42 -29.48
N LEU A 204 -1.41 -0.76 -28.88
CA LEU A 204 -0.08 -1.32 -28.71
C LEU A 204 0.10 -1.86 -27.29
N LEU A 205 0.26 -3.16 -27.16
CA LEU A 205 0.43 -3.88 -25.89
C LEU A 205 1.86 -4.37 -25.76
N GLY A 206 2.61 -3.86 -24.77
CA GLY A 206 3.96 -4.30 -24.44
C GLY A 206 4.01 -5.01 -23.09
N HIS A 207 4.84 -6.05 -22.97
CA HIS A 207 5.08 -6.79 -21.72
C HIS A 207 6.55 -6.69 -21.28
N SER A 208 6.80 -6.43 -20.00
CA SER A 208 8.15 -6.40 -19.39
C SER A 208 9.09 -5.47 -20.17
N GLN A 209 10.27 -5.93 -20.61
CA GLN A 209 11.17 -5.19 -21.52
C GLN A 209 10.46 -4.68 -22.79
N GLY A 210 9.50 -5.44 -23.32
CA GLY A 210 8.70 -5.05 -24.48
C GLY A 210 7.85 -3.80 -24.24
N SER A 211 7.66 -3.37 -23.00
CA SER A 211 6.89 -2.16 -22.65
C SER A 211 7.54 -0.85 -23.11
N PHE A 212 8.84 -0.83 -23.41
CA PHE A 212 9.49 0.35 -24.00
C PHE A 212 9.06 0.58 -25.45
N MET A 213 8.69 -0.49 -26.15
CA MET A 213 8.54 -0.50 -27.61
C MET A 213 7.27 0.20 -28.10
N PRO A 214 6.07 0.01 -27.48
CA PRO A 214 4.86 0.72 -27.87
C PRO A 214 5.00 2.23 -27.96
N THR A 215 5.64 2.85 -26.97
CA THR A 215 5.81 4.31 -26.91
C THR A 215 6.81 4.81 -27.95
N LEU A 216 7.87 4.05 -28.23
CA LEU A 216 8.80 4.38 -29.32
C LEU A 216 8.14 4.26 -30.69
N ILE A 217 7.33 3.23 -30.92
CA ILE A 217 6.58 3.05 -32.18
C ILE A 217 5.55 4.17 -32.34
N ALA A 218 4.83 4.48 -31.26
CA ALA A 218 3.83 5.55 -31.24
C ALA A 218 4.45 6.93 -31.46
N ASP A 219 5.69 7.17 -31.02
CA ASP A 219 6.40 8.42 -31.30
C ASP A 219 6.61 8.63 -32.81
N LEU A 220 6.79 7.56 -33.59
CA LEU A 220 6.92 7.64 -35.05
C LEU A 220 5.59 7.62 -35.80
N ARG A 221 4.54 7.03 -35.21
CA ARG A 221 3.21 6.84 -35.82
C ARG A 221 2.08 7.12 -34.82
N PRO A 222 1.97 8.35 -34.30
CA PRO A 222 0.93 8.71 -33.34
C PRO A 222 -0.48 8.53 -33.95
N GLU A 223 -0.66 8.81 -35.23
CA GLU A 223 -1.91 8.71 -35.97
C GLU A 223 -2.43 7.27 -36.12
N PHE A 224 -1.53 6.28 -36.10
CA PHE A 224 -1.88 4.85 -36.13
C PHE A 224 -1.87 4.20 -34.74
N THR A 225 -1.73 4.99 -33.68
CA THR A 225 -1.75 4.50 -32.31
C THR A 225 -3.02 4.95 -31.60
N LYS A 226 -3.95 4.03 -31.37
CA LYS A 226 -5.21 4.33 -30.67
C LYS A 226 -5.02 4.50 -29.17
N SER A 227 -4.23 3.62 -28.57
CA SER A 227 -3.88 3.61 -27.15
C SER A 227 -2.71 2.65 -26.89
N ILE A 228 -2.10 2.77 -25.71
CA ILE A 228 -0.96 1.96 -25.29
C ILE A 228 -1.29 1.24 -23.99
N VAL A 229 -0.93 -0.04 -23.89
CA VAL A 229 -1.05 -0.87 -22.69
C VAL A 229 0.32 -1.44 -22.34
N LEU A 230 0.84 -1.13 -21.16
CA LEU A 230 2.16 -1.57 -20.69
C LEU A 230 2.00 -2.50 -19.49
N LEU A 231 2.28 -3.79 -19.68
CA LEU A 231 2.19 -4.83 -18.66
C LEU A 231 3.56 -5.06 -18.02
N GLU A 232 3.65 -4.94 -16.70
CA GLU A 232 4.92 -5.05 -15.96
C GLU A 232 5.99 -4.12 -16.54
N ALA A 233 5.62 -2.86 -16.78
CA ALA A 233 6.49 -1.90 -17.44
C ALA A 233 7.75 -1.62 -16.63
N ALA A 234 8.90 -1.75 -17.29
CA ALA A 234 10.19 -1.43 -16.71
C ALA A 234 10.31 0.07 -16.38
N GLY A 235 10.90 0.35 -15.22
CA GLY A 235 11.05 1.66 -14.62
C GLY A 235 11.71 1.53 -13.23
N PRO A 236 11.91 2.64 -12.51
CA PRO A 236 11.50 4.02 -12.81
C PRO A 236 12.37 4.71 -13.89
N PRO A 237 12.04 5.94 -14.33
CA PRO A 237 12.88 6.70 -15.25
C PRO A 237 14.32 6.87 -14.76
N PHE A 238 15.28 6.90 -15.69
CA PHE A 238 16.72 7.17 -15.48
C PHE A 238 17.50 6.21 -14.57
N LYS A 239 16.87 5.23 -13.92
CA LYS A 239 17.56 4.29 -13.03
C LYS A 239 16.92 2.92 -13.02
N ASP A 240 17.74 1.88 -12.92
CA ASP A 240 17.29 0.55 -12.51
C ASP A 240 17.15 0.49 -10.98
N GLU A 241 16.16 -0.25 -10.52
CA GLU A 241 15.83 -0.35 -9.10
C GLU A 241 16.43 -1.64 -8.49
N ILE A 242 15.70 -2.75 -8.62
CA ILE A 242 16.04 -4.04 -8.02
C ILE A 242 17.03 -4.79 -8.89
N PHE A 243 16.79 -4.82 -10.20
CA PHE A 243 17.63 -5.54 -11.15
C PHE A 243 18.30 -4.55 -12.10
N LYS A 244 19.63 -4.53 -12.09
CA LYS A 244 20.47 -3.59 -12.87
C LYS A 244 20.75 -4.14 -14.26
N PHE A 245 19.72 -4.24 -15.09
CA PHE A 245 19.85 -4.77 -16.45
C PHE A 245 20.52 -3.80 -17.43
N GLY A 246 20.48 -2.48 -17.20
CA GLY A 246 20.99 -1.46 -18.12
C GLY A 246 22.34 -0.83 -17.75
N GLY A 247 23.08 -1.42 -16.81
CA GLY A 247 24.43 -0.96 -16.44
C GLY A 247 24.46 0.31 -15.58
N GLU A 248 25.53 1.11 -15.68
CA GLU A 248 25.76 2.30 -14.83
C GLU A 248 24.84 3.49 -15.13
N PHE A 249 24.30 3.59 -16.36
CA PHE A 249 23.47 4.72 -16.80
C PHE A 249 22.28 4.26 -17.66
N PRO A 250 21.30 3.54 -17.09
CA PRO A 250 20.16 3.04 -17.85
C PRO A 250 19.21 4.18 -18.23
N ARG A 251 18.60 4.10 -19.42
CA ARG A 251 17.52 5.00 -19.87
C ARG A 251 17.85 6.50 -19.81
N PRO A 252 18.89 6.98 -20.50
CA PRO A 252 19.25 8.40 -20.52
C PRO A 252 18.11 9.31 -21.00
N TRP A 253 17.18 8.81 -21.83
CA TRP A 253 16.06 9.59 -22.39
C TRP A 253 14.79 9.50 -21.54
N GLY A 254 14.91 9.33 -20.22
CA GLY A 254 13.77 9.16 -19.31
C GLY A 254 13.42 7.69 -19.13
N LEU A 255 12.52 7.16 -19.96
CA LEU A 255 12.15 5.74 -19.94
C LEU A 255 12.90 4.89 -20.98
N TRP A 256 13.67 5.51 -21.88
CA TRP A 256 14.22 4.85 -23.06
C TRP A 256 15.74 4.99 -23.18
N ASP A 257 16.34 4.04 -23.88
CA ASP A 257 17.77 4.02 -24.20
C ASP A 257 18.08 4.67 -25.55
N VAL A 258 17.04 5.00 -26.31
CA VAL A 258 17.10 5.70 -27.60
C VAL A 258 16.39 7.05 -27.52
N PRO A 259 16.72 8.01 -28.41
CA PRO A 259 16.03 9.30 -28.47
C PRO A 259 14.52 9.16 -28.70
N ILE A 260 13.76 10.05 -28.07
CA ILE A 260 12.31 10.20 -28.25
C ILE A 260 11.97 11.69 -28.42
N THR A 261 10.88 11.99 -29.11
CA THR A 261 10.55 13.38 -29.49
C THR A 261 10.03 14.19 -28.30
N TYR A 262 10.85 15.15 -27.86
CA TYR A 262 10.52 16.11 -26.81
C TYR A 262 10.25 17.52 -27.36
N ASP A 263 9.42 18.29 -26.68
CA ASP A 263 9.32 19.75 -26.80
C ASP A 263 9.51 20.43 -25.43
N PRO A 264 10.47 21.36 -25.28
CA PRO A 264 11.50 21.70 -26.27
C PRO A 264 12.44 20.51 -26.62
N PRO A 265 13.07 20.48 -27.81
CA PRO A 265 13.92 19.37 -28.24
C PRO A 265 15.11 19.08 -27.31
N VAL A 266 15.32 17.81 -27.00
CA VAL A 266 16.47 17.30 -26.22
C VAL A 266 17.61 16.97 -27.18
N LYS A 267 18.77 17.62 -27.02
CA LYS A 267 20.01 17.34 -27.76
C LYS A 267 21.00 16.54 -26.93
N ASP A 268 21.14 16.87 -25.65
CA ASP A 268 21.98 16.18 -24.68
C ASP A 268 21.12 15.80 -23.47
N PRO A 269 20.63 14.55 -23.36
CA PRO A 269 19.70 14.17 -22.30
C PRO A 269 20.26 14.41 -20.89
N LYS A 270 21.58 14.37 -20.69
CA LYS A 270 22.19 14.63 -19.37
C LYS A 270 22.09 16.09 -18.95
N LYS A 271 22.05 17.02 -19.91
CA LYS A 271 21.94 18.47 -19.65
C LYS A 271 20.51 18.96 -19.75
N ASP A 272 19.77 18.43 -20.73
CA ASP A 272 18.47 18.94 -21.13
C ASP A 272 17.32 18.37 -20.29
N LEU A 273 17.44 17.12 -19.81
CA LEU A 273 16.47 16.50 -18.90
C LEU A 273 16.97 16.69 -17.47
N VAL A 274 16.78 17.89 -16.92
CA VAL A 274 17.17 18.20 -15.53
C VAL A 274 16.40 17.27 -14.59
N GLN A 275 17.11 16.54 -13.73
CA GLN A 275 16.54 15.50 -12.87
C GLN A 275 16.31 15.98 -11.44
N ARG A 276 15.25 15.49 -10.79
CA ARG A 276 14.97 15.64 -9.36
C ARG A 276 14.76 14.28 -8.72
N VAL A 277 15.48 14.03 -7.63
CA VAL A 277 15.27 12.83 -6.81
C VAL A 277 14.11 13.09 -5.85
N HIS A 278 13.12 12.22 -5.91
CA HIS A 278 12.03 12.16 -4.95
C HIS A 278 12.35 11.10 -3.90
N ALA A 279 12.46 11.52 -2.65
CA ALA A 279 12.76 10.64 -1.53
C ALA A 279 11.69 9.55 -1.38
N LYS A 280 12.12 8.36 -0.92
CA LYS A 280 11.20 7.26 -0.59
C LYS A 280 10.18 7.70 0.47
N LYS A 281 8.94 7.22 0.34
CA LYS A 281 7.84 7.57 1.24
C LYS A 281 7.88 6.81 2.57
N ASP A 282 8.48 5.62 2.56
CA ASP A 282 8.53 4.67 3.67
C ASP A 282 9.64 3.62 3.44
N SER A 283 9.72 2.62 4.32
CA SER A 283 10.66 1.50 4.22
C SER A 283 10.34 0.50 3.11
N LEU A 284 9.16 0.58 2.49
CA LEU A 284 8.68 -0.33 1.45
C LEU A 284 8.79 0.27 0.05
N SER A 285 9.09 1.55 -0.05
CA SER A 285 9.23 2.31 -1.29
C SER A 285 10.68 2.68 -1.55
N THR A 286 10.95 2.99 -2.80
CA THR A 286 12.25 3.45 -3.26
C THR A 286 12.16 4.88 -3.78
N GLU A 287 13.33 5.51 -3.90
CA GLU A 287 13.44 6.84 -4.48
C GLU A 287 13.06 6.79 -5.96
N CYS A 288 12.50 7.86 -6.50
CA CYS A 288 12.20 7.96 -7.93
C CYS A 288 12.86 9.20 -8.53
N ILE A 289 13.36 9.09 -9.76
CA ILE A 289 13.96 10.21 -10.48
C ILE A 289 12.99 10.66 -11.56
N LEU A 290 12.59 11.93 -11.49
CA LEU A 290 11.74 12.57 -12.49
C LEU A 290 12.44 13.81 -13.06
N GLN A 291 11.89 14.40 -14.12
CA GLN A 291 12.33 15.74 -14.52
C GLN A 291 12.02 16.74 -13.40
N ALA A 292 12.94 17.66 -13.13
CA ALA A 292 12.75 18.74 -12.17
C ALA A 292 11.65 19.70 -12.63
N ASP A 293 10.96 20.33 -11.67
CA ASP A 293 9.90 21.30 -11.97
C ASP A 293 10.45 22.61 -12.57
N GLU A 294 11.72 22.91 -12.27
CA GLU A 294 12.46 24.07 -12.79
C GLU A 294 13.82 23.64 -13.35
N PRO A 295 14.12 23.92 -14.64
CA PRO A 295 13.22 24.49 -15.66
C PRO A 295 12.03 23.57 -15.94
N SER A 296 10.96 24.10 -16.55
CA SER A 296 9.75 23.31 -16.82
C SER A 296 10.08 21.99 -17.54
N PRO A 297 9.50 20.86 -17.11
CA PRO A 297 9.73 19.56 -17.75
C PRO A 297 9.44 19.58 -19.25
N ARG A 298 10.30 18.92 -20.02
CA ARG A 298 10.10 18.74 -21.46
C ARG A 298 9.00 17.73 -21.71
N LYS A 299 8.13 18.03 -22.67
CA LYS A 299 6.91 17.28 -22.98
C LYS A 299 7.14 16.28 -24.11
N LEU A 300 6.53 15.11 -24.02
CA LEU A 300 6.53 14.10 -25.09
C LEU A 300 5.39 14.40 -26.07
N VAL A 301 5.65 15.23 -27.08
CA VAL A 301 4.59 15.84 -27.90
C VAL A 301 3.79 14.85 -28.73
N ASN A 302 4.40 13.75 -29.20
CA ASN A 302 3.68 12.74 -29.97
C ASN A 302 2.91 11.75 -29.08
N LEU A 303 3.15 11.76 -27.78
CA LEU A 303 2.50 10.84 -26.83
C LEU A 303 1.46 11.52 -25.94
N VAL A 304 1.43 12.86 -25.89
CA VAL A 304 0.62 13.64 -24.95
C VAL A 304 -0.89 13.34 -25.06
N ASP A 305 -1.37 13.08 -26.28
CA ASP A 305 -2.78 12.81 -26.56
C ASP A 305 -3.13 11.32 -26.64
N ILE A 306 -2.15 10.43 -26.46
CA ILE A 306 -2.35 8.98 -26.54
C ILE A 306 -2.68 8.44 -25.14
N PRO A 307 -3.83 7.76 -24.95
CA PRO A 307 -4.13 7.12 -23.68
C PRO A 307 -3.13 5.98 -23.39
N ILE A 308 -2.43 6.05 -22.25
CA ILE A 308 -1.48 5.02 -21.80
C ILE A 308 -1.99 4.39 -20.50
N LEU A 309 -2.21 3.08 -20.53
CA LEU A 309 -2.51 2.27 -19.35
C LEU A 309 -1.26 1.50 -18.92
N ILE A 310 -0.87 1.62 -17.66
CA ILE A 310 0.24 0.84 -17.09
C ILE A 310 -0.31 -0.11 -16.03
N VAL A 311 -0.05 -1.40 -16.20
CA VAL A 311 -0.51 -2.46 -15.30
C VAL A 311 0.69 -3.12 -14.62
N THR A 312 0.63 -3.24 -13.30
CA THR A 312 1.68 -3.88 -12.49
C THR A 312 1.04 -4.65 -11.35
N GLY A 313 1.45 -5.90 -11.20
CA GLY A 313 1.01 -6.80 -10.15
C GLY A 313 1.52 -6.37 -8.79
N GLU A 314 0.75 -6.65 -7.74
CA GLU A 314 1.06 -6.22 -6.38
C GLU A 314 2.32 -6.86 -5.80
N ALA A 315 2.78 -7.97 -6.40
CA ALA A 315 4.02 -8.65 -6.05
C ALA A 315 5.22 -8.24 -6.90
N SER A 316 5.02 -7.38 -7.91
CA SER A 316 6.04 -7.03 -8.88
C SER A 316 7.22 -6.29 -8.25
N TYR A 317 8.42 -6.54 -8.76
CA TYR A 317 9.63 -5.80 -8.42
C TYR A 317 9.57 -4.33 -8.89
N HIS A 318 8.60 -3.95 -9.73
CA HIS A 318 8.36 -2.54 -10.06
C HIS A 318 7.56 -1.79 -8.98
N MET A 319 6.97 -2.49 -8.00
CA MET A 319 6.11 -1.87 -7.00
C MET A 319 6.81 -0.89 -6.04
N PRO A 320 8.05 -1.12 -5.56
CA PRO A 320 8.70 -0.16 -4.65
C PRO A 320 8.87 1.24 -5.24
N ALA A 321 9.15 1.32 -6.56
CA ALA A 321 9.34 2.57 -7.28
C ALA A 321 8.04 3.30 -7.60
N ARG A 322 6.91 2.59 -7.53
CA ARG A 322 5.60 3.16 -7.76
C ARG A 322 5.12 3.79 -6.47
N ASN A 323 4.95 5.11 -6.53
CA ASN A 323 4.40 5.96 -5.47
C ASN A 323 2.94 5.59 -5.14
N ARG A 324 2.67 4.36 -4.70
CA ARG A 324 1.32 3.91 -4.33
C ARG A 324 0.83 4.82 -3.19
N PRO A 325 -0.42 5.30 -3.24
CA PRO A 325 -1.05 5.79 -2.04
C PRO A 325 -0.97 4.71 -0.97
N CYS A 326 -0.67 5.09 0.27
CA CYS A 326 -0.68 4.11 1.36
C CYS A 326 -2.07 3.47 1.47
N GLU A 327 -2.18 2.29 2.11
CA GLU A 327 -3.42 1.52 2.22
C GLU A 327 -4.65 2.39 2.59
N MET A 328 -4.47 3.31 3.54
CA MET A 328 -5.46 4.29 3.96
C MET A 328 -5.84 5.30 2.87
N GLU A 329 -4.85 5.79 2.10
CA GLU A 329 -5.11 6.70 0.99
C GLU A 329 -5.85 6.01 -0.17
N ARG A 330 -5.52 4.75 -0.46
CA ARG A 330 -6.25 3.95 -1.45
C ARG A 330 -7.69 3.71 -1.00
N LEU A 331 -7.91 3.40 0.28
CA LEU A 331 -9.25 3.14 0.82
C LEU A 331 -10.21 4.32 0.57
N PHE A 332 -9.73 5.55 0.74
CA PHE A 332 -10.54 6.76 0.51
C PHE A 332 -10.47 7.31 -0.92
N SER A 333 -10.00 6.52 -1.88
CA SER A 333 -9.96 6.91 -3.30
C SER A 333 -11.34 6.82 -3.98
N PRO A 334 -11.54 7.54 -5.10
CA PRO A 334 -12.73 7.37 -5.95
C PRO A 334 -12.91 5.92 -6.42
N GLU A 335 -11.82 5.22 -6.75
CA GLU A 335 -11.83 3.78 -7.14
C GLU A 335 -12.53 2.91 -6.09
N SER A 336 -12.11 3.03 -4.83
CA SER A 336 -12.68 2.28 -3.71
C SER A 336 -14.15 2.63 -3.50
N ARG A 337 -14.48 3.93 -3.54
CA ARG A 337 -15.85 4.42 -3.34
C ARG A 337 -16.80 3.90 -4.42
N TYR A 338 -16.45 4.03 -5.70
CA TYR A 338 -17.29 3.55 -6.80
C TYR A 338 -17.41 2.03 -6.82
N THR A 339 -16.35 1.31 -6.44
CA THR A 339 -16.41 -0.14 -6.26
C THR A 339 -17.40 -0.53 -5.15
N ILE A 340 -17.40 0.18 -4.02
CA ILE A 340 -18.37 -0.05 -2.93
C ILE A 340 -19.79 0.27 -3.41
N TRP A 341 -20.01 1.36 -4.12
CA TRP A 341 -21.34 1.73 -4.63
C TRP A 341 -21.94 0.65 -5.53
N ARG A 342 -21.15 0.15 -6.49
CA ARG A 342 -21.61 -0.91 -7.39
C ARG A 342 -21.89 -2.22 -6.64
N LYS A 343 -21.09 -2.55 -5.62
CA LYS A 343 -21.36 -3.69 -4.72
C LYS A 343 -22.65 -3.49 -3.93
N LEU A 344 -22.89 -2.31 -3.38
CA LEU A 344 -24.13 -1.99 -2.65
C LEU A 344 -25.35 -2.14 -3.57
N TRP A 345 -25.29 -1.61 -4.80
CA TRP A 345 -26.37 -1.79 -5.76
C TRP A 345 -26.60 -3.26 -6.15
N LEU A 346 -25.53 -4.04 -6.32
CA LEU A 346 -25.63 -5.47 -6.57
C LEU A 346 -26.29 -6.20 -5.38
N TRP A 347 -25.83 -5.93 -4.15
CA TRP A 347 -26.35 -6.56 -2.94
C TRP A 347 -27.82 -6.22 -2.71
N LEU A 348 -28.21 -4.96 -2.93
CA LEU A 348 -29.60 -4.56 -2.88
C LEU A 348 -30.44 -5.35 -3.89
N ALA A 349 -30.01 -5.41 -5.15
CA ALA A 349 -30.74 -6.11 -6.20
C ALA A 349 -30.85 -7.63 -5.97
N GLU A 350 -29.78 -8.26 -5.51
CA GLU A 350 -29.77 -9.68 -5.13
C GLU A 350 -30.77 -9.96 -4.00
N SER A 351 -30.73 -9.15 -2.93
CA SER A 351 -31.61 -9.32 -1.77
C SER A 351 -33.07 -9.01 -2.10
N GLN A 352 -33.33 -7.98 -2.91
CA GLN A 352 -34.67 -7.67 -3.37
C GLN A 352 -35.24 -8.79 -4.25
N LYS A 353 -34.42 -9.35 -5.16
CA LYS A 353 -34.81 -10.51 -5.97
C LYS A 353 -35.14 -11.72 -5.08
N GLU A 354 -34.31 -12.02 -4.10
CA GLU A 354 -34.51 -13.12 -3.15
C GLU A 354 -35.86 -12.99 -2.39
N LEU A 355 -36.26 -11.76 -2.09
CA LEU A 355 -37.53 -11.45 -1.43
C LEU A 355 -38.74 -11.33 -2.39
N GLY A 356 -38.51 -11.54 -3.68
CA GLY A 356 -39.54 -11.52 -4.72
C GLY A 356 -40.05 -10.12 -5.04
N ILE A 357 -39.17 -9.11 -5.11
CA ILE A 357 -39.57 -7.76 -5.49
C ILE A 357 -40.17 -7.74 -6.90
N VAL A 358 -41.23 -6.96 -7.07
CA VAL A 358 -41.81 -6.60 -8.36
C VAL A 358 -41.66 -5.09 -8.54
N TYR A 359 -41.21 -4.66 -9.72
CA TYR A 359 -41.03 -3.25 -10.05
C TYR A 359 -41.80 -2.89 -11.32
N LEU A 360 -42.10 -1.60 -11.48
CA LEU A 360 -42.96 -1.10 -12.54
C LEU A 360 -42.15 -0.38 -13.62
N VAL A 361 -42.38 -0.72 -14.89
CA VAL A 361 -41.75 -0.06 -16.04
C VAL A 361 -42.80 0.64 -16.90
N PRO A 362 -42.59 1.90 -17.33
CA PRO A 362 -43.49 2.56 -18.28
C PRO A 362 -43.57 1.80 -19.61
N ASN A 363 -44.78 1.56 -20.11
CA ASN A 363 -44.96 0.96 -21.45
C ASN A 363 -44.70 2.02 -22.52
N PRO A 364 -43.74 1.82 -23.46
CA PRO A 364 -43.41 2.80 -24.49
C PRO A 364 -44.58 3.18 -25.42
N GLY A 365 -45.65 2.37 -25.47
CA GLY A 365 -46.80 2.57 -26.37
C GLY A 365 -48.01 3.29 -25.76
N THR A 366 -48.05 3.53 -24.45
CA THR A 366 -49.23 4.10 -23.76
C THR A 366 -48.80 4.95 -22.57
N ASN A 367 -49.21 6.23 -22.52
CA ASN A 367 -48.89 7.15 -21.41
C ASN A 367 -49.52 6.78 -20.05
N THR A 368 -50.29 5.68 -19.97
CA THR A 368 -51.14 5.35 -18.81
C THR A 368 -50.94 3.94 -18.23
N SER A 369 -50.23 3.01 -18.87
CA SER A 369 -50.03 1.65 -18.32
C SER A 369 -48.58 1.36 -17.96
N ARG A 370 -48.35 0.89 -16.72
CA ARG A 370 -47.06 0.36 -16.25
C ARG A 370 -47.08 -1.17 -16.34
N GLU A 371 -45.95 -1.76 -16.71
CA GLU A 371 -45.74 -3.22 -16.77
C GLU A 371 -44.99 -3.68 -15.52
N GLU A 372 -45.47 -4.74 -14.88
CA GLU A 372 -44.77 -5.42 -13.78
C GLU A 372 -43.61 -6.27 -14.31
N ARG A 373 -42.44 -6.15 -13.70
CA ARG A 373 -41.24 -6.92 -14.06
C ARG A 373 -40.49 -7.39 -12.83
N ILE A 374 -39.61 -8.39 -13.06
CA ILE A 374 -38.72 -8.98 -12.06
C ILE A 374 -37.25 -8.84 -12.48
N ILE A 375 -36.35 -8.95 -11.51
CA ILE A 375 -34.90 -8.87 -11.76
C ILE A 375 -34.39 -10.22 -12.32
N GLU A 376 -33.92 -10.21 -13.56
CA GLU A 376 -33.40 -11.40 -14.24
C GLU A 376 -31.93 -11.72 -13.89
N ASP A 377 -31.56 -13.01 -13.87
CA ASP A 377 -30.19 -13.45 -13.55
C ASP A 377 -29.13 -12.90 -14.51
N GLY A 378 -29.45 -12.87 -15.81
CA GLY A 378 -28.53 -12.32 -16.81
C GLY A 378 -28.26 -10.82 -16.61
N ALA A 379 -29.20 -10.09 -16.01
CA ALA A 379 -29.02 -8.67 -15.69
C ALA A 379 -28.18 -8.46 -14.41
N LEU A 380 -28.35 -9.33 -13.40
CA LEU A 380 -27.48 -9.36 -12.22
C LEU A 380 -26.03 -9.72 -12.56
N GLU A 381 -25.83 -10.67 -13.46
CA GLU A 381 -24.48 -11.07 -13.90
C GLU A 381 -23.75 -9.93 -14.63
N GLN A 382 -24.49 -9.11 -15.40
CA GLN A 382 -23.93 -7.91 -16.01
C GLN A 382 -23.43 -6.92 -14.95
N LEU A 383 -24.24 -6.67 -13.91
CA LEU A 383 -23.86 -5.79 -12.79
C LEU A 383 -22.69 -6.36 -11.98
N ARG A 384 -22.64 -7.68 -11.78
CA ARG A 384 -21.55 -8.36 -11.05
C ARG A 384 -20.20 -8.14 -11.72
N ARG A 385 -20.14 -8.24 -13.06
CA ARG A 385 -18.90 -8.07 -13.84
C ARG A 385 -18.32 -6.67 -13.75
N CYS A 386 -19.15 -5.65 -13.57
CA CYS A 386 -18.71 -4.27 -13.50
C CYS A 386 -18.52 -3.75 -12.06
N CYS A 387 -18.64 -4.60 -11.03
CA CYS A 387 -18.52 -4.15 -9.63
C CYS A 387 -17.13 -3.63 -9.28
N HIS A 388 -16.06 -4.16 -9.89
CA HIS A 388 -14.72 -3.62 -9.70
C HIS A 388 -14.50 -2.44 -10.64
N VAL A 389 -14.29 -1.26 -10.08
CA VAL A 389 -13.94 -0.05 -10.84
C VAL A 389 -12.43 0.07 -10.88
N PHE A 390 -11.86 0.32 -12.06
CA PHE A 390 -10.44 0.56 -12.24
C PHE A 390 -10.11 2.05 -12.11
N HIS A 391 -8.87 2.37 -11.69
CA HIS A 391 -8.41 3.74 -11.48
C HIS A 391 -8.69 4.70 -12.66
N TYR A 392 -8.49 4.23 -13.91
CA TYR A 392 -8.75 5.06 -15.08
C TYR A 392 -10.26 5.37 -15.24
N GLN A 393 -11.15 4.39 -15.00
CA GLN A 393 -12.60 4.60 -15.07
C GLN A 393 -13.07 5.63 -14.04
N ALA A 394 -12.44 5.64 -12.87
CA ALA A 394 -12.74 6.60 -11.82
C ALA A 394 -12.30 8.03 -12.15
N ASN A 395 -11.29 8.21 -13.03
CA ASN A 395 -10.68 9.51 -13.33
C ASN A 395 -10.98 10.05 -14.74
N THR A 396 -11.71 9.32 -15.58
CA THR A 396 -11.94 9.67 -16.99
C THR A 396 -12.91 10.82 -17.28
N LYS A 397 -13.53 11.48 -16.29
CA LYS A 397 -14.46 12.61 -16.54
C LYS A 397 -14.25 13.77 -15.55
N PRO A 398 -14.35 15.05 -15.99
CA PRO A 398 -14.36 16.18 -15.08
C PRO A 398 -15.64 16.12 -14.23
N VAL A 399 -15.49 15.90 -12.94
CA VAL A 399 -16.61 15.84 -11.99
C VAL A 399 -16.85 17.25 -11.44
N GLU A 400 -17.59 18.07 -12.17
CA GLU A 400 -18.20 19.28 -11.61
C GLU A 400 -19.33 18.87 -10.64
N HIS A 401 -18.96 18.69 -9.37
CA HIS A 401 -19.76 18.85 -8.14
C HIS A 401 -21.18 18.25 -7.96
N LEU A 402 -21.45 17.85 -6.71
CA LEU A 402 -22.75 17.50 -6.09
C LEU A 402 -23.48 16.24 -6.60
N LEU A 403 -23.13 15.68 -7.75
CA LEU A 403 -23.89 14.60 -8.40
C LEU A 403 -23.06 13.35 -8.77
N ASP A 404 -21.96 13.08 -8.07
CA ASP A 404 -21.09 11.93 -8.37
C ASP A 404 -21.87 10.60 -8.39
N ILE A 405 -22.75 10.37 -7.42
CA ILE A 405 -23.59 9.17 -7.40
C ILE A 405 -24.54 9.07 -8.61
N ARG A 406 -25.08 10.20 -9.08
CA ARG A 406 -25.97 10.24 -10.25
C ARG A 406 -25.18 10.01 -11.54
N ALA A 407 -23.99 10.60 -11.67
CA ALA A 407 -23.11 10.37 -12.80
C ALA A 407 -22.69 8.90 -12.88
N GLN A 408 -22.31 8.30 -11.75
CA GLN A 408 -21.99 6.87 -11.67
C GLN A 408 -23.20 5.98 -11.96
N TYR A 409 -24.39 6.35 -11.46
CA TYR A 409 -25.63 5.65 -11.78
C TYR A 409 -25.88 5.60 -13.29
N HIS A 410 -25.74 6.73 -14.00
CA HIS A 410 -25.88 6.78 -15.46
C HIS A 410 -24.77 6.00 -16.16
N LEU A 411 -23.52 6.10 -15.71
CA LEU A 411 -22.42 5.35 -16.29
C LEU A 411 -22.66 3.82 -16.19
N VAL A 412 -23.20 3.35 -15.07
CA VAL A 412 -23.58 1.94 -14.93
C VAL A 412 -24.81 1.60 -15.77
N THR A 413 -25.89 2.39 -15.68
CA THR A 413 -27.17 2.06 -16.33
C THR A 413 -27.23 2.35 -17.83
N ASP A 414 -26.28 3.09 -18.39
CA ASP A 414 -26.22 3.40 -19.82
C ASP A 414 -25.07 2.68 -20.55
N LEU A 415 -23.99 2.29 -19.84
CA LEU A 415 -22.81 1.65 -20.45
C LEU A 415 -22.50 0.27 -19.88
N ASP A 416 -22.21 0.17 -18.58
CA ASP A 416 -21.63 -1.05 -18.01
C ASP A 416 -22.67 -2.17 -17.81
N ALA A 417 -23.86 -1.80 -17.31
CA ALA A 417 -24.98 -2.68 -17.01
C ALA A 417 -26.33 -2.11 -17.48
N PRO A 418 -26.54 -1.88 -18.80
CA PRO A 418 -27.74 -1.26 -19.35
C PRO A 418 -29.06 -1.94 -18.98
N ARG A 419 -29.04 -3.25 -18.70
CA ARG A 419 -30.24 -3.97 -18.29
C ARG A 419 -30.75 -3.59 -16.89
N SER A 420 -29.98 -2.81 -16.12
CA SER A 420 -30.31 -2.38 -14.76
C SER A 420 -31.11 -1.08 -14.67
N LYS A 421 -31.25 -0.34 -15.78
CA LYS A 421 -31.80 1.03 -15.84
C LYS A 421 -33.11 1.29 -15.11
N HIS A 422 -33.99 0.29 -15.03
CA HIS A 422 -35.33 0.45 -14.44
C HIS A 422 -35.48 -0.08 -13.01
N TRP A 423 -34.52 -0.87 -12.53
CA TRP A 423 -34.59 -1.50 -11.21
C TRP A 423 -33.40 -1.20 -10.30
N LEU A 424 -32.32 -0.59 -10.82
CA LEU A 424 -31.20 -0.19 -10.00
C LEU A 424 -31.67 0.85 -8.97
N ASN A 425 -31.44 0.55 -7.68
CA ASN A 425 -31.75 1.42 -6.54
C ASN A 425 -33.26 1.66 -6.28
N ILE A 426 -34.14 0.72 -6.64
CA ILE A 426 -35.59 0.82 -6.35
C ILE A 426 -35.90 0.75 -4.85
N GLY A 427 -36.92 1.49 -4.41
CA GLY A 427 -37.44 1.48 -3.04
C GLY A 427 -36.58 2.20 -1.99
N VAL A 428 -35.39 2.68 -2.35
CA VAL A 428 -34.42 3.32 -1.44
C VAL A 428 -34.02 4.72 -1.90
N THR A 429 -33.55 5.56 -0.98
CA THR A 429 -32.98 6.87 -1.33
C THR A 429 -31.50 6.74 -1.72
N HIS A 430 -30.87 7.83 -2.17
CA HIS A 430 -29.42 7.84 -2.42
C HIS A 430 -28.61 7.65 -1.12
N GLU A 431 -29.20 7.94 0.04
CA GLU A 431 -28.57 7.74 1.35
C GLU A 431 -28.28 6.26 1.63
N TYR A 432 -29.04 5.31 1.04
CA TYR A 432 -28.68 3.89 1.09
C TYR A 432 -27.22 3.67 0.67
N THR A 433 -26.85 4.24 -0.48
CA THR A 433 -25.52 4.07 -1.05
C THR A 433 -24.50 4.90 -0.28
N LEU A 434 -24.79 6.18 -0.01
CA LEU A 434 -23.85 7.08 0.64
C LEU A 434 -23.53 6.65 2.07
N GLU A 435 -24.55 6.40 2.88
CA GLU A 435 -24.38 6.12 4.31
C GLU A 435 -23.74 4.75 4.55
N ASN A 436 -24.18 3.70 3.86
CA ASN A 436 -23.52 2.39 3.99
C ASN A 436 -22.08 2.41 3.47
N THR A 437 -21.76 3.24 2.47
CA THR A 437 -20.37 3.42 2.02
C THR A 437 -19.52 3.99 3.14
N GLU A 438 -20.00 5.01 3.86
CA GLU A 438 -19.25 5.59 4.98
C GLU A 438 -19.03 4.57 6.10
N GLN A 439 -20.03 3.73 6.43
CA GLN A 439 -19.87 2.67 7.42
C GLN A 439 -18.82 1.63 6.99
N ILE A 440 -18.84 1.20 5.71
CA ILE A 440 -17.86 0.26 5.15
C ILE A 440 -16.46 0.87 5.17
N LEU A 441 -16.30 2.11 4.69
CA LEU A 441 -15.01 2.81 4.68
C LEU A 441 -14.47 3.00 6.10
N MET A 442 -15.31 3.41 7.06
CA MET A 442 -14.91 3.58 8.46
C MET A 442 -14.49 2.26 9.10
N ALA A 443 -15.24 1.17 8.85
CA ALA A 443 -14.90 -0.16 9.32
C ALA A 443 -13.54 -0.63 8.79
N CYS A 444 -13.33 -0.55 7.46
CA CYS A 444 -12.04 -0.89 6.85
C CYS A 444 -10.91 0.01 7.35
N ALA A 445 -11.15 1.32 7.54
CA ALA A 445 -10.15 2.25 8.03
C ALA A 445 -9.72 1.93 9.46
N LEU A 446 -10.67 1.54 10.32
CA LEU A 446 -10.36 1.08 11.68
C LEU A 446 -9.60 -0.24 11.68
N ASP A 447 -9.88 -1.17 10.76
CA ASP A 447 -9.12 -2.42 10.63
C ASP A 447 -7.65 -2.14 10.27
N ILE A 448 -7.41 -1.26 9.29
CA ILE A 448 -6.06 -0.78 8.93
C ILE A 448 -5.41 -0.08 10.12
N LEU A 449 -6.11 0.86 10.76
CA LEU A 449 -5.53 1.62 11.87
C LEU A 449 -5.16 0.71 13.03
N ASN A 450 -6.04 -0.23 13.41
CA ASN A 450 -5.83 -1.17 14.49
C ASN A 450 -4.61 -2.08 14.26
N THR A 451 -4.39 -2.54 13.02
CA THR A 451 -3.20 -3.36 12.67
C THR A 451 -1.91 -2.54 12.72
N LYS A 452 -1.89 -1.29 12.24
CA LYS A 452 -0.71 -0.42 12.39
C LYS A 452 -0.44 -0.09 13.85
N PHE A 453 -1.48 0.16 14.62
CA PHE A 453 -1.39 0.50 16.03
C PHE A 453 -0.89 -0.68 16.87
N SER A 454 -1.30 -1.91 16.56
CA SER A 454 -0.82 -3.11 17.24
C SER A 454 0.68 -3.33 17.00
N MET A 455 1.19 -3.03 15.80
CA MET A 455 2.63 -3.06 15.53
C MET A 455 3.40 -2.01 16.36
N LEU A 456 2.93 -0.77 16.41
CA LEU A 456 3.51 0.26 17.27
C LEU A 456 3.58 -0.19 18.75
N LEU A 457 2.50 -0.77 19.27
CA LEU A 457 2.46 -1.27 20.65
C LEU A 457 3.41 -2.44 20.88
N TYR A 458 3.55 -3.33 19.90
CA TYR A 458 4.53 -4.42 19.95
C TYR A 458 5.96 -3.88 20.06
N ARG A 459 6.32 -2.86 19.27
CA ARG A 459 7.64 -2.20 19.34
C ARG A 459 7.88 -1.54 20.69
N LEU A 460 6.90 -0.75 21.15
CA LEU A 460 6.96 -0.08 22.45
C LEU A 460 7.11 -1.08 23.60
N ARG A 461 6.35 -2.18 23.57
CA ARG A 461 6.42 -3.24 24.59
C ARG A 461 7.83 -3.82 24.67
N ASN A 462 8.39 -4.23 23.53
CA ASN A 462 9.73 -4.81 23.51
C ASN A 462 10.78 -3.80 23.97
N PHE A 463 10.72 -2.56 23.47
CA PHE A 463 11.64 -1.51 23.89
C PHE A 463 11.57 -1.25 25.39
N ALA A 464 10.37 -1.21 25.98
CA ALA A 464 10.18 -1.02 27.41
C ALA A 464 10.78 -2.17 28.23
N MET A 465 10.61 -3.42 27.77
CA MET A 465 11.20 -4.60 28.42
C MET A 465 12.73 -4.61 28.32
N ASP A 466 13.29 -4.28 27.15
CA ASP A 466 14.74 -4.20 26.94
C ASP A 466 15.39 -3.13 27.84
N HIS A 467 14.64 -2.08 28.17
CA HIS A 467 15.09 -0.96 29.01
C HIS A 467 14.45 -0.96 30.40
N ARG A 468 13.94 -2.12 30.87
CA ARG A 468 13.24 -2.29 32.15
C ARG A 468 14.02 -1.75 33.35
N SER A 469 15.34 -1.89 33.36
CA SER A 469 16.22 -1.46 34.46
C SER A 469 17.04 -0.20 34.12
N ALA A 470 16.88 0.38 32.93
CA ALA A 470 17.66 1.50 32.46
C ALA A 470 17.24 2.79 33.17
N GLN A 471 18.00 3.20 34.18
CA GLN A 471 17.69 4.37 35.02
C GLN A 471 17.72 5.67 34.22
N CYS A 472 16.74 6.55 34.45
CA CYS A 472 16.73 7.90 33.92
C CYS A 472 16.14 8.89 34.91
N LEU A 473 16.47 10.16 34.72
CA LEU A 473 15.87 11.26 35.46
C LEU A 473 14.77 11.91 34.64
N VAL A 474 13.63 12.18 35.28
CA VAL A 474 12.53 12.95 34.71
C VAL A 474 12.27 14.18 35.56
N TYR A 475 12.12 15.32 34.87
CA TYR A 475 11.84 16.61 35.46
C TYR A 475 10.34 16.87 35.40
N LYS A 476 9.74 17.26 36.53
CA LYS A 476 8.34 17.71 36.51
C LYS A 476 8.30 19.19 36.15
N PRO A 477 7.30 19.65 35.39
CA PRO A 477 7.18 21.06 35.04
C PRO A 477 7.13 22.01 36.26
N ASP A 478 6.65 21.51 37.40
CA ASP A 478 6.46 22.25 38.66
C ASP A 478 7.57 22.01 39.70
N SER A 479 8.63 21.26 39.36
CA SER A 479 9.69 20.93 40.31
C SER A 479 11.07 20.97 39.69
N GLU A 480 11.97 21.74 40.30
CA GLU A 480 13.39 21.75 39.95
C GLU A 480 14.12 20.46 40.38
N THR A 481 13.48 19.61 41.21
CA THR A 481 14.07 18.34 41.66
C THR A 481 13.60 17.20 40.74
N PRO A 482 14.50 16.57 39.95
CA PRO A 482 14.12 15.40 39.17
C PRO A 482 13.84 14.20 40.07
N TYR A 483 13.05 13.26 39.58
CA TYR A 483 12.88 11.95 40.21
C TYR A 483 13.53 10.86 39.36
N LEU A 484 14.03 9.81 40.03
CA LEU A 484 14.57 8.63 39.36
C LEU A 484 13.42 7.72 38.93
N THR A 485 13.50 7.23 37.70
CA THR A 485 12.61 6.20 37.15
C THR A 485 13.45 5.36 36.17
N THR A 486 12.81 4.54 35.35
CA THR A 486 13.46 3.82 34.25
C THR A 486 12.89 4.27 32.91
N ILE A 487 13.72 4.20 31.87
CA ILE A 487 13.27 4.38 30.49
C ILE A 487 12.15 3.38 30.17
N GLY A 488 12.29 2.14 30.63
CA GLY A 488 11.26 1.12 30.53
C GLY A 488 9.91 1.58 31.07
N GLU A 489 9.86 2.15 32.29
CA GLU A 489 8.60 2.61 32.90
C GLU A 489 7.95 3.74 32.07
N ARG A 490 8.75 4.68 31.56
CA ARG A 490 8.25 5.80 30.75
C ARG A 490 7.64 5.32 29.44
N VAL A 491 8.35 4.43 28.75
CA VAL A 491 7.86 3.84 27.49
C VAL A 491 6.66 2.92 27.73
N ALA A 492 6.65 2.15 28.83
CA ALA A 492 5.50 1.35 29.25
C ALA A 492 4.28 2.24 29.54
N GLY A 493 4.47 3.42 30.12
CA GLY A 493 3.42 4.43 30.30
C GLY A 493 2.79 4.89 28.99
N TRP A 494 3.60 5.17 27.97
CA TRP A 494 3.11 5.48 26.62
C TRP A 494 2.34 4.30 26.03
N ALA A 495 2.92 3.09 26.12
CA ALA A 495 2.29 1.86 25.63
C ALA A 495 0.93 1.61 26.31
N LYS A 496 0.80 1.84 27.62
CA LYS A 496 -0.44 1.68 28.38
C LYS A 496 -1.54 2.62 27.89
N THR A 497 -1.20 3.89 27.66
CA THR A 497 -2.14 4.91 27.17
C THR A 497 -2.58 4.59 25.75
N LEU A 498 -1.62 4.36 24.86
CA LEU A 498 -1.87 3.97 23.47
C LEU A 498 -2.68 2.65 23.40
N GLY A 499 -2.35 1.65 24.22
CA GLY A 499 -3.09 0.38 24.26
C GLY A 499 -4.54 0.53 24.70
N THR A 500 -4.84 1.52 25.53
CA THR A 500 -6.23 1.84 25.91
C THR A 500 -6.97 2.50 24.75
N ILE A 501 -6.28 3.32 23.96
CA ILE A 501 -6.84 3.90 22.72
C ILE A 501 -7.11 2.80 21.68
N LEU A 502 -6.19 1.86 21.48
CA LEU A 502 -6.39 0.69 20.61
C LEU A 502 -7.64 -0.10 21.03
N GLN A 503 -7.76 -0.41 22.32
CA GLN A 503 -8.93 -1.14 22.83
C GLN A 503 -10.24 -0.39 22.55
N ALA A 504 -10.24 0.94 22.68
CA ALA A 504 -11.41 1.74 22.36
C ALA A 504 -11.73 1.75 20.85
N PHE A 505 -10.72 1.79 19.97
CA PHE A 505 -10.92 1.64 18.52
C PHE A 505 -11.45 0.26 18.14
N GLN A 506 -11.01 -0.81 18.82
CA GLN A 506 -11.56 -2.16 18.62
C GLN A 506 -13.04 -2.23 19.00
N ILE A 507 -13.41 -1.68 20.16
CA ILE A 507 -14.81 -1.63 20.60
C ILE A 507 -15.65 -0.83 19.60
N LEU A 508 -15.15 0.33 19.15
CA LEU A 508 -15.81 1.12 18.12
C LEU A 508 -16.01 0.31 16.84
N ARG A 509 -14.98 -0.40 16.38
CA ARG A 509 -15.02 -1.24 15.18
C ARG A 509 -16.08 -2.35 15.27
N CYS A 510 -16.28 -2.95 16.44
CA CYS A 510 -17.33 -3.96 16.67
C CYS A 510 -18.74 -3.35 16.73
N ASN A 511 -18.85 -2.07 17.10
CA ASN A 511 -20.13 -1.38 17.16
C ASN A 511 -20.57 -0.81 15.82
N ILE A 512 -19.68 -0.72 14.83
CA ILE A 512 -20.05 -0.24 13.50
C ILE A 512 -20.95 -1.24 12.79
N GLY A 513 -22.06 -0.75 12.24
CA GLY A 513 -23.05 -1.55 11.52
C GLY A 513 -23.61 -0.87 10.28
N SER A 514 -24.46 -1.60 9.56
CA SER A 514 -25.13 -1.11 8.35
C SER A 514 -26.13 0.00 8.66
N ALA A 515 -26.25 0.98 7.77
CA ALA A 515 -27.33 1.96 7.77
C ALA A 515 -28.68 1.36 7.32
N GLY A 516 -28.70 0.10 6.89
CA GLY A 516 -29.86 -0.57 6.32
C GLY A 516 -30.25 -0.02 4.95
N SER A 517 -31.47 -0.30 4.54
CA SER A 517 -32.00 0.02 3.20
C SER A 517 -32.31 1.51 2.98
N GLN A 518 -32.43 2.34 4.02
CA GLN A 518 -32.79 3.76 3.89
C GLN A 518 -34.00 3.98 2.94
N PRO A 519 -35.17 3.40 3.28
CA PRO A 519 -36.31 3.35 2.37
C PRO A 519 -36.88 4.75 2.12
N ILE A 520 -37.48 4.94 0.94
CA ILE A 520 -38.14 6.20 0.59
C ILE A 520 -39.28 6.48 1.57
N THR A 521 -39.26 7.65 2.21
CA THR A 521 -40.35 8.07 3.09
C THR A 521 -41.47 8.78 2.31
N PRO A 522 -42.72 8.82 2.82
CA PRO A 522 -43.83 9.53 2.16
C PRO A 522 -43.53 11.00 1.85
N GLY A 523 -42.75 11.68 2.70
CA GLY A 523 -42.35 13.08 2.47
C GLY A 523 -41.32 13.27 1.35
N GLU A 524 -40.56 12.24 1.00
CA GLU A 524 -39.49 12.30 -0.01
C GLU A 524 -39.95 11.85 -1.40
N GLN A 525 -41.09 11.17 -1.52
CA GLN A 525 -41.60 10.63 -2.79
C GLN A 525 -41.65 11.66 -3.92
N ASN A 526 -42.03 12.91 -3.59
CA ASN A 526 -42.15 13.97 -4.58
C ASN A 526 -40.80 14.61 -4.97
N SER A 527 -39.80 14.52 -4.09
CA SER A 527 -38.47 15.15 -4.25
C SER A 527 -37.47 14.26 -4.98
N ILE A 528 -37.77 12.97 -5.14
CA ILE A 528 -36.89 12.00 -5.79
C ILE A 528 -37.09 12.02 -7.31
N ALA A 529 -35.98 12.07 -8.06
CA ALA A 529 -35.94 12.16 -9.53
C ALA A 529 -35.78 10.79 -10.24
N PHE A 530 -35.91 9.67 -9.51
CA PHE A 530 -35.84 8.32 -10.07
C PHE A 530 -37.17 7.87 -10.72
N PHE A 531 -37.10 6.87 -11.61
CA PHE A 531 -38.24 6.37 -12.40
C PHE A 531 -39.37 5.80 -11.52
N ASP A 532 -39.02 5.05 -10.48
CA ASP A 532 -39.97 4.53 -9.50
C ASP A 532 -39.83 5.30 -8.17
N LYS A 533 -40.98 5.69 -7.60
CA LYS A 533 -41.11 6.53 -6.40
C LYS A 533 -41.79 5.78 -5.25
N LEU A 534 -42.10 4.50 -5.43
CA LEU A 534 -42.69 3.67 -4.40
C LEU A 534 -41.69 3.43 -3.28
N SER A 535 -42.17 3.44 -2.03
CA SER A 535 -41.38 3.01 -0.88
C SER A 535 -41.16 1.50 -0.89
N MET A 536 -40.15 1.03 -0.17
CA MET A 536 -39.89 -0.41 -0.04
C MET A 536 -41.13 -1.19 0.46
N THR A 537 -41.86 -0.62 1.42
CA THR A 537 -43.10 -1.22 1.93
C THR A 537 -44.18 -1.32 0.85
N GLN A 538 -44.27 -0.35 -0.07
CA GLN A 538 -45.23 -0.39 -1.17
C GLN A 538 -44.84 -1.46 -2.21
N HIS A 539 -43.55 -1.58 -2.53
CA HIS A 539 -43.06 -2.67 -3.38
C HIS A 539 -43.31 -4.06 -2.81
N PHE A 540 -43.38 -4.17 -1.48
CA PHE A 540 -43.73 -5.41 -0.79
C PHE A 540 -45.20 -5.50 -0.36
N GLU A 541 -46.09 -4.72 -0.98
CA GLU A 541 -47.55 -4.79 -0.75
C GLU A 541 -47.97 -4.62 0.72
N GLY A 542 -47.19 -3.86 1.51
CA GLY A 542 -47.42 -3.64 2.93
C GLY A 542 -46.71 -4.65 3.85
N ASP A 543 -46.00 -5.66 3.33
CA ASP A 543 -45.28 -6.66 4.12
C ASP A 543 -44.02 -6.07 4.76
N ARG A 544 -44.17 -5.61 6.01
CA ARG A 544 -43.06 -5.09 6.82
C ARG A 544 -42.02 -6.17 7.15
N SER A 545 -42.40 -7.45 7.19
CA SER A 545 -41.46 -8.53 7.50
C SER A 545 -40.41 -8.70 6.39
N LYS A 546 -40.79 -8.45 5.13
CA LYS A 546 -39.84 -8.41 3.99
C LYS A 546 -38.90 -7.21 4.08
N CYS A 547 -39.38 -6.05 4.54
CA CYS A 547 -38.52 -4.89 4.76
C CYS A 547 -37.45 -5.17 5.82
N GLU A 548 -37.83 -5.79 6.93
CA GLU A 548 -36.88 -6.16 8.00
C GLU A 548 -35.89 -7.24 7.52
N LYS A 549 -36.37 -8.25 6.78
CA LYS A 549 -35.50 -9.26 6.16
C LYS A 549 -34.52 -8.67 5.14
N LEU A 550 -34.94 -7.65 4.38
CA LEU A 550 -34.07 -6.96 3.42
C LEU A 550 -32.89 -6.32 4.16
N ASP A 551 -33.16 -5.60 5.25
CA ASP A 551 -32.12 -4.99 6.09
C ASP A 551 -31.15 -6.04 6.66
N ASP A 552 -31.65 -7.21 7.06
CA ASP A 552 -30.83 -8.33 7.53
C ASP A 552 -29.93 -8.92 6.44
N LEU A 553 -30.47 -9.15 5.25
CA LEU A 553 -29.69 -9.66 4.12
C LEU A 553 -28.60 -8.67 3.69
N LEU A 554 -28.95 -7.38 3.64
CA LEU A 554 -28.02 -6.29 3.32
C LEU A 554 -26.88 -6.22 4.34
N ARG A 555 -27.22 -6.23 5.63
CA ARG A 555 -26.24 -6.27 6.74
C ARG A 555 -25.27 -7.44 6.59
N GLN A 556 -25.78 -8.64 6.32
CA GLN A 556 -24.96 -9.84 6.14
C GLN A 556 -24.03 -9.73 4.93
N LYS A 557 -24.54 -9.28 3.78
CA LYS A 557 -23.73 -9.09 2.56
C LYS A 557 -22.63 -8.05 2.73
N MET A 558 -22.87 -7.01 3.54
CA MET A 558 -21.87 -6.00 3.90
C MET A 558 -20.86 -6.49 4.95
N GLY A 559 -21.07 -7.66 5.56
CA GLY A 559 -20.18 -8.22 6.58
C GLY A 559 -20.32 -7.57 7.96
N PHE A 560 -21.49 -6.99 8.28
CA PHE A 560 -21.74 -6.37 9.58
C PHE A 560 -22.53 -7.29 10.52
N GLU A 561 -22.27 -7.18 11.82
CA GLU A 561 -23.05 -7.89 12.84
C GLU A 561 -24.37 -7.18 13.17
N ARG A 562 -24.43 -5.85 12.97
CA ARG A 562 -25.57 -5.00 13.37
C ARG A 562 -26.12 -4.18 12.21
N CYS A 563 -27.42 -3.84 12.28
CA CYS A 563 -28.11 -2.91 11.39
C CYS A 563 -28.80 -1.83 12.23
N HIS A 564 -28.60 -0.57 11.87
CA HIS A 564 -29.06 0.60 12.63
C HIS A 564 -30.15 1.40 11.90
N ALA A 565 -30.82 0.81 10.90
CA ALA A 565 -31.78 1.50 10.03
C ALA A 565 -32.84 2.36 10.76
N LYS A 566 -33.39 1.83 11.87
CA LYS A 566 -34.50 2.47 12.62
C LYS A 566 -34.10 3.75 13.36
N ASP A 567 -32.83 3.90 13.75
CA ASP A 567 -32.30 5.06 14.48
C ASP A 567 -30.90 5.45 13.97
N TYR A 568 -30.74 5.47 12.65
CA TYR A 568 -29.43 5.64 12.04
C TYR A 568 -28.84 7.02 12.33
N PHE A 569 -29.68 8.06 12.44
CA PHE A 569 -29.21 9.42 12.69
C PHE A 569 -28.57 9.56 14.09
N GLY A 570 -29.22 9.00 15.13
CA GLY A 570 -28.65 8.96 16.49
C GLY A 570 -27.36 8.16 16.52
N TYR A 571 -27.39 6.92 16.00
CA TYR A 571 -26.23 6.05 15.90
C TYR A 571 -25.03 6.70 15.19
N ARG A 572 -25.27 7.38 14.06
CA ARG A 572 -24.22 8.06 13.29
C ARG A 572 -23.59 9.18 14.09
N SER A 573 -24.40 10.01 14.75
CA SER A 573 -23.92 11.12 15.57
C SER A 573 -23.01 10.62 16.70
N ASP A 574 -23.44 9.58 17.42
CA ASP A 574 -22.68 9.00 18.52
C ASP A 574 -21.37 8.36 18.04
N THR A 575 -21.43 7.63 16.92
CA THR A 575 -20.25 6.98 16.32
C THR A 575 -19.21 8.02 15.90
N ASN A 576 -19.64 9.09 15.23
CA ASN A 576 -18.74 10.18 14.82
C ASN A 576 -18.16 10.92 16.03
N GLY A 577 -18.97 11.20 17.05
CA GLY A 577 -18.54 11.83 18.29
C GLY A 577 -17.47 11.00 19.03
N HIS A 578 -17.68 9.69 19.13
CA HIS A 578 -16.72 8.76 19.72
C HIS A 578 -15.42 8.69 18.91
N LEU A 579 -15.50 8.52 17.58
CA LEU A 579 -14.32 8.48 16.72
C LEU A 579 -13.49 9.76 16.82
N GLY A 580 -14.14 10.94 16.75
CA GLY A 580 -13.49 12.23 16.92
C GLY A 580 -12.82 12.36 18.30
N HIS A 581 -13.46 11.91 19.38
CA HIS A 581 -12.84 11.92 20.70
C HIS A 581 -11.58 11.03 20.76
N LEU A 582 -11.64 9.81 20.22
CA LEU A 582 -10.50 8.88 20.22
C LEU A 582 -9.31 9.41 19.40
N CYS A 583 -9.58 9.96 18.21
CA CYS A 583 -8.55 10.58 17.38
C CYS A 583 -7.92 11.82 18.03
N GLY A 584 -8.73 12.64 18.71
CA GLY A 584 -8.22 13.76 19.51
C GLY A 584 -7.27 13.29 20.62
N LYS A 585 -7.69 12.25 21.37
CA LYS A 585 -6.87 11.66 22.43
C LYS A 585 -5.57 11.03 21.92
N LEU A 586 -5.59 10.44 20.71
CA LEU A 586 -4.38 9.96 20.04
C LEU A 586 -3.41 11.12 19.75
N GLY A 587 -3.93 12.24 19.23
CA GLY A 587 -3.13 13.45 19.00
C GLY A 587 -2.51 13.99 20.28
N ASP A 588 -3.31 14.15 21.35
CA ASP A 588 -2.84 14.63 22.65
C ASP A 588 -1.75 13.70 23.23
N THR A 589 -1.95 12.37 23.13
CA THR A 589 -0.97 11.37 23.58
C THR A 589 0.33 11.48 22.77
N ALA A 590 0.25 11.68 21.46
CA ALA A 590 1.42 11.84 20.62
C ALA A 590 2.20 13.13 20.95
N LEU A 591 1.51 14.23 21.27
CA LEU A 591 2.15 15.46 21.74
C LEU A 591 2.85 15.26 23.09
N GLN A 592 2.24 14.52 24.01
CA GLN A 592 2.88 14.16 25.28
C GLN A 592 4.18 13.35 25.08
N VAL A 593 4.19 12.41 24.13
CA VAL A 593 5.40 11.65 23.77
C VAL A 593 6.48 12.60 23.23
N VAL A 594 6.12 13.57 22.37
CA VAL A 594 7.07 14.57 21.85
C VAL A 594 7.65 15.43 22.97
N GLU A 595 6.82 15.86 23.93
CA GLU A 595 7.30 16.61 25.09
C GLU A 595 8.28 15.80 25.94
N ASP A 596 7.96 14.55 26.24
CA ASP A 596 8.85 13.66 26.98
C ASP A 596 10.18 13.45 26.23
N LEU A 597 10.13 13.25 24.91
CA LEU A 597 11.33 13.09 24.08
C LEU A 597 12.19 14.35 24.05
N ASN A 598 11.60 15.54 23.96
CA ASN A 598 12.35 16.80 24.02
C ASN A 598 13.05 16.97 25.38
N ASN A 599 12.38 16.56 26.48
CA ASN A 599 12.99 16.56 27.80
C ASN A 599 14.18 15.60 27.87
N PHE A 600 14.04 14.39 27.33
CA PHE A 600 15.15 13.44 27.28
C PHE A 600 16.30 13.89 26.38
N ASP A 601 16.02 14.57 25.27
CA ASP A 601 17.04 15.10 24.36
C ASP A 601 17.81 16.27 24.98
N SER A 602 17.11 17.20 25.64
CA SER A 602 17.77 18.30 26.38
C SER A 602 18.73 17.81 27.46
N THR A 603 18.51 16.59 27.95
CA THR A 603 19.36 15.90 28.91
C THR A 603 20.23 14.83 28.26
N GLY A 604 20.14 14.58 26.95
CA GLY A 604 20.88 13.55 26.21
C GLY A 604 20.73 12.12 26.77
N GLN A 605 19.60 11.78 27.40
CA GLN A 605 19.39 10.45 27.99
C GLN A 605 18.79 9.45 26.99
N LEU A 606 17.85 9.91 26.15
CA LEU A 606 17.16 9.13 25.13
C LEU A 606 17.10 9.95 23.85
N MET A 607 17.60 9.41 22.74
CA MET A 607 17.78 10.12 21.47
C MET A 607 17.34 9.26 20.28
N GLU A 608 17.04 9.87 19.13
CA GLU A 608 16.77 9.15 17.87
C GLU A 608 18.09 8.85 17.12
N LYS A 609 18.31 7.60 16.72
CA LYS A 609 19.43 7.15 15.87
C LYS A 609 19.34 7.86 14.52
N ARG A 610 20.43 8.48 14.10
CA ARG A 610 20.54 9.08 12.77
C ARG A 610 21.03 8.02 11.78
N ALA A 611 20.36 7.88 10.66
CA ALA A 611 20.99 7.30 9.48
C ALA A 611 21.82 8.42 8.82
N THR A 612 23.14 8.29 8.85
CA THR A 612 23.99 9.04 7.93
C THR A 612 23.81 8.44 6.53
N ILE A 613 23.86 9.27 5.49
CA ILE A 613 23.63 8.85 4.09
C ILE A 613 24.66 7.77 3.66
N ASP A 614 25.78 7.68 4.36
CA ASP A 614 26.92 6.81 4.11
C ASP A 614 27.16 5.74 5.19
N GLY A 615 26.33 5.66 6.24
CA GLY A 615 26.49 4.70 7.35
C GLY A 615 27.57 5.03 8.38
N SER A 616 28.15 6.24 8.36
CA SER A 616 29.10 6.73 9.36
C SER A 616 28.47 7.01 10.75
N PRO A 617 29.25 6.97 11.85
CA PRO A 617 28.77 7.28 13.20
C PRO A 617 28.37 8.75 13.36
N VAL A 618 27.29 8.97 14.09
CA VAL A 618 26.71 10.28 14.40
C VAL A 618 27.64 11.14 15.27
N THR A 619 27.80 12.43 14.97
CA THR A 619 28.61 13.36 15.78
C THR A 619 27.75 14.46 16.44
N ALA A 620 28.29 15.12 17.46
CA ALA A 620 27.57 16.17 18.20
C ALA A 620 27.17 17.40 17.35
N GLY A 621 27.68 17.53 16.11
CA GLY A 621 27.42 18.66 15.22
C GLY A 621 26.28 18.51 14.21
N ASP A 622 25.69 17.32 14.04
CA ASP A 622 24.65 17.14 13.00
C ASP A 622 23.26 17.63 13.46
N PRO A 623 22.43 18.18 12.54
CA PRO A 623 21.13 18.78 12.88
C PRO A 623 20.18 17.83 13.59
N LEU A 624 19.58 18.32 14.68
CA LEU A 624 18.63 17.60 15.54
C LEU A 624 17.25 17.43 14.87
N TYR A 625 16.62 16.27 15.10
CA TYR A 625 15.19 15.95 14.93
C TYR A 625 14.49 16.31 13.60
N ARG A 626 14.47 15.40 12.62
CA ARG A 626 13.56 15.53 11.46
C ARG A 626 12.11 15.13 11.77
N GLN A 627 11.87 14.18 12.70
CA GLN A 627 10.55 13.54 12.83
C GLN A 627 9.64 14.15 13.91
N SER A 628 10.16 14.62 15.04
CA SER A 628 9.34 15.25 16.09
C SER A 628 8.55 16.49 15.62
N PRO A 629 9.12 17.40 14.81
CA PRO A 629 8.34 18.49 14.20
C PRO A 629 7.22 17.98 13.31
N LEU A 630 7.48 16.92 12.53
CA LEU A 630 6.46 16.30 11.67
C LEU A 630 5.34 15.63 12.47
N LEU A 631 5.68 14.97 13.59
CA LEU A 631 4.70 14.37 14.49
C LEU A 631 3.83 15.45 15.12
N ARG A 632 4.43 16.54 15.63
CA ARG A 632 3.69 17.67 16.20
C ARG A 632 2.69 18.25 15.21
N MET A 633 3.15 18.58 13.99
CA MET A 633 2.28 19.09 12.92
C MET A 633 1.14 18.12 12.58
N ALA A 634 1.45 16.82 12.49
CA ALA A 634 0.46 15.80 12.18
C ALA A 634 -0.59 15.66 13.30
N SER A 635 -0.17 15.68 14.56
CA SER A 635 -1.04 15.57 15.74
C SER A 635 -1.93 16.79 15.92
N GLU A 636 -1.39 18.00 15.76
CA GLU A 636 -2.18 19.24 15.82
C GLU A 636 -3.26 19.27 14.74
N THR A 637 -2.89 18.89 13.51
CA THR A 637 -3.85 18.79 12.41
C THR A 637 -4.91 17.71 12.70
N LEU A 638 -4.51 16.55 13.24
CA LEU A 638 -5.43 15.49 13.62
C LEU A 638 -6.46 15.99 14.66
N ILE A 639 -6.00 16.67 15.71
CA ILE A 639 -6.86 17.22 16.77
C ILE A 639 -7.84 18.25 16.19
N GLN A 640 -7.37 19.11 15.29
CA GLN A 640 -8.23 20.10 14.63
C GLN A 640 -9.34 19.43 13.82
N VAL A 641 -8.98 18.45 12.98
CA VAL A 641 -9.94 17.70 12.17
C VAL A 641 -10.92 16.92 13.06
N ALA A 642 -10.42 16.32 14.14
CA ALA A 642 -11.21 15.57 15.11
C ALA A 642 -12.26 16.44 15.84
N ARG A 643 -11.93 17.71 16.15
CA ARG A 643 -12.87 18.66 16.75
C ARG A 643 -14.00 19.00 15.79
N THR A 644 -13.70 19.19 14.52
CA THR A 644 -14.69 19.48 13.48
C THR A 644 -15.57 18.27 13.17
N PHE A 645 -15.01 17.06 13.19
CA PHE A 645 -15.75 15.82 12.90
C PHE A 645 -16.87 15.51 13.91
N LYS A 646 -16.81 16.09 15.12
CA LYS A 646 -17.87 15.95 16.13
C LYS A 646 -19.20 16.55 15.71
N ASP A 647 -19.23 17.50 14.77
CA ASP A 647 -20.49 18.04 14.27
C ASP A 647 -21.06 17.12 13.17
N PRO A 648 -22.18 16.40 13.43
CA PRO A 648 -22.76 15.48 12.46
C PRO A 648 -23.22 16.17 11.18
N ARG A 649 -23.45 17.50 11.19
CA ARG A 649 -23.83 18.27 10.00
C ARG A 649 -22.66 18.49 9.06
N VAL A 650 -21.42 18.54 9.57
CA VAL A 650 -20.21 18.71 8.76
C VAL A 650 -19.85 17.41 8.02
N SER A 651 -20.24 16.25 8.55
CA SER A 651 -20.09 14.95 7.88
C SER A 651 -21.01 14.78 6.66
N LYS A 652 -21.98 15.68 6.43
CA LYS A 652 -22.94 15.65 5.30
C LYS A 652 -22.55 16.52 4.11
N THR A 653 -21.44 17.29 4.17
CA THR A 653 -21.04 18.15 3.05
C THR A 653 -20.40 17.30 1.95
N TYR A 654 -21.23 16.83 1.01
CA TYR A 654 -20.78 16.12 -0.18
C TYR A 654 -20.29 17.13 -1.24
N GLY A 655 -18.99 17.40 -1.30
CA GLY A 655 -18.42 18.24 -2.36
C GLY A 655 -17.06 18.86 -2.05
N HIS A 656 -16.11 18.61 -2.97
CA HIS A 656 -14.81 19.26 -3.24
C HIS A 656 -13.74 19.41 -2.16
N GLU A 657 -14.06 19.38 -0.88
CA GLU A 657 -13.02 19.22 0.15
C GLU A 657 -12.80 17.73 0.44
N GLU A 658 -11.56 17.36 0.76
CA GLU A 658 -11.25 16.02 1.24
C GLU A 658 -12.24 15.66 2.36
N TYR A 659 -13.00 14.58 2.14
CA TYR A 659 -14.04 14.15 3.07
C TYR A 659 -13.46 14.09 4.49
N ILE A 660 -14.13 14.75 5.44
CA ILE A 660 -13.56 14.99 6.77
C ILE A 660 -13.17 13.68 7.49
N MET A 661 -13.91 12.58 7.27
CA MET A 661 -13.55 11.26 7.80
C MET A 661 -12.28 10.70 7.16
N ALA A 662 -12.13 10.87 5.84
CA ALA A 662 -10.93 10.45 5.12
C ALA A 662 -9.70 11.20 5.65
N ARG A 663 -9.84 12.52 5.81
CA ARG A 663 -8.80 13.37 6.40
C ARG A 663 -8.47 12.92 7.84
N LEU A 664 -9.49 12.66 8.66
CA LEU A 664 -9.33 12.21 10.05
C LEU A 664 -8.50 10.90 10.13
N PHE A 665 -8.90 9.88 9.38
CA PHE A 665 -8.21 8.58 9.39
C PHE A 665 -6.81 8.65 8.78
N LYS A 666 -6.61 9.43 7.71
CA LYS A 666 -5.27 9.64 7.12
C LYS A 666 -4.32 10.30 8.11
N HIS A 667 -4.76 11.33 8.83
CA HIS A 667 -3.94 11.96 9.87
C HIS A 667 -3.70 11.02 11.06
N ALA A 668 -4.70 10.24 11.49
CA ALA A 668 -4.53 9.26 12.56
C ALA A 668 -3.48 8.19 12.18
N ALA A 669 -3.58 7.62 10.97
CA ALA A 669 -2.62 6.68 10.45
C ALA A 669 -1.21 7.30 10.32
N ARG A 670 -1.12 8.57 9.91
CA ARG A 670 0.15 9.30 9.85
C ARG A 670 0.78 9.46 11.23
N VAL A 671 0.01 9.82 12.26
CA VAL A 671 0.49 9.93 13.65
C VAL A 671 1.05 8.60 14.14
N VAL A 672 0.30 7.50 13.96
CA VAL A 672 0.76 6.14 14.34
C VAL A 672 2.06 5.77 13.62
N ARG A 673 2.13 6.02 12.31
CA ARG A 673 3.32 5.71 11.50
C ARG A 673 4.55 6.49 11.94
N VAL A 674 4.42 7.79 12.19
CA VAL A 674 5.55 8.62 12.64
C VAL A 674 5.98 8.21 14.05
N LEU A 675 5.04 7.95 14.96
CA LEU A 675 5.36 7.39 16.28
C LEU A 675 6.14 6.07 16.17
N GLN A 676 5.71 5.17 15.29
CA GLN A 676 6.41 3.90 15.09
C GLN A 676 7.84 4.12 14.60
N SER A 677 8.03 4.99 13.59
CA SER A 677 9.37 5.30 13.10
C SER A 677 10.26 5.93 14.17
N ILE A 678 9.71 6.79 15.03
CA ILE A 678 10.45 7.37 16.16
C ILE A 678 10.89 6.25 17.11
N VAL A 679 9.98 5.38 17.54
CA VAL A 679 10.25 4.28 18.47
C VAL A 679 11.33 3.33 17.93
N GLU A 680 11.26 2.99 16.64
CA GLU A 680 12.26 2.15 15.96
C GLU A 680 13.63 2.83 15.86
N GLY A 681 13.66 4.17 15.90
CA GLY A 681 14.88 4.96 15.95
C GLY A 681 15.43 5.22 17.36
N LEU A 682 14.71 4.93 18.45
CA LEU A 682 15.16 5.33 19.79
C LEU A 682 16.44 4.61 20.25
N TYR A 683 17.30 5.35 20.95
CA TYR A 683 18.55 4.90 21.55
C TYR A 683 18.77 5.54 22.93
N TYR A 684 19.18 4.72 23.90
CA TYR A 684 19.47 5.14 25.27
C TYR A 684 20.99 5.33 25.48
N ASP A 685 21.39 6.52 25.95
CA ASP A 685 22.77 6.81 26.34
C ASP A 685 22.95 6.58 27.84
N ALA A 686 23.38 5.36 28.18
CA ALA A 686 23.61 4.94 29.56
C ALA A 686 24.69 5.78 30.27
N GLN A 687 25.72 6.22 29.53
CA GLN A 687 26.83 6.96 30.12
C GLN A 687 26.40 8.36 30.51
N ASN A 688 25.67 9.04 29.63
CA ASN A 688 25.18 10.37 29.91
C ASN A 688 24.08 10.35 30.99
N ALA A 689 23.16 9.37 30.95
CA ALA A 689 22.18 9.16 32.01
C ALA A 689 22.86 8.95 33.38
N TYR A 690 23.93 8.16 33.44
CA TYR A 690 24.73 7.98 34.66
C TYR A 690 25.35 9.30 35.14
N ASN A 691 25.93 10.09 34.23
CA ASN A 691 26.56 11.37 34.57
C ASN A 691 25.57 12.35 35.19
N ILE A 692 24.37 12.47 34.60
CA ILE A 692 23.32 13.39 35.08
C ILE A 692 22.74 12.87 36.40
N LYS A 693 22.52 11.56 36.55
CA LYS A 693 22.13 10.95 37.82
C LYS A 693 23.11 11.32 38.92
N CYS A 694 24.41 11.12 38.68
CA CYS A 694 25.45 11.51 39.62
C CYS A 694 25.33 12.99 39.98
N PHE A 695 25.20 13.87 38.98
CA PHE A 695 25.07 15.30 39.19
C PHE A 695 23.87 15.67 40.08
N MET A 696 22.71 15.03 39.90
CA MET A 696 21.47 15.36 40.61
C MET A 696 21.28 14.62 41.94
N THR A 697 22.08 13.59 42.22
CA THR A 697 22.01 12.78 43.45
C THR A 697 21.97 13.62 44.76
N PRO A 698 22.77 14.70 44.92
CA PRO A 698 22.73 15.53 46.13
C PRO A 698 21.39 16.25 46.36
N LEU A 699 20.65 16.57 45.29
CA LEU A 699 19.32 17.17 45.40
C LEU A 699 18.29 16.09 45.76
N MET A 700 18.35 14.95 45.07
CA MET A 700 17.38 13.85 45.21
C MET A 700 17.41 13.18 46.59
N ILE A 701 18.56 13.14 47.26
CA ILE A 701 18.71 12.52 48.58
C ILE A 701 18.07 13.34 49.72
N SER A 702 17.84 14.64 49.52
CA SER A 702 17.39 15.54 50.58
C SER A 702 16.05 15.11 51.20
N SER A 703 15.07 14.76 50.37
CA SER A 703 13.74 14.35 50.84
C SER A 703 13.73 12.99 51.55
N PRO A 704 14.31 11.90 50.99
CA PRO A 704 14.48 10.63 51.70
C PRO A 704 15.22 10.77 53.04
N LEU A 705 16.24 11.64 53.08
CA LEU A 705 17.02 11.85 54.29
C LEU A 705 16.20 12.56 55.38
N ILE A 706 15.50 13.65 55.04
CA ILE A 706 14.62 14.38 55.96
C ILE A 706 13.53 13.45 56.50
N SER A 707 12.88 12.67 55.63
CA SER A 707 11.80 11.75 56.02
C SER A 707 12.28 10.65 56.99
N ARG A 708 13.56 10.26 56.96
CA ARG A 708 14.12 9.22 57.82
C ARG A 708 14.67 9.76 59.14
N ILE A 709 15.21 10.97 59.14
CA ILE A 709 15.82 11.58 60.33
C ILE A 709 14.79 12.31 61.20
N THR A 710 13.75 12.91 60.60
CA THR A 710 12.70 13.63 61.37
C THR A 710 12.03 12.75 62.45
N PRO A 711 11.67 11.47 62.18
CA PRO A 711 11.12 10.57 63.21
C PRO A 711 12.08 10.24 64.36
N ARG A 712 13.39 10.55 64.24
CA ARG A 712 14.39 10.37 65.30
C ARG A 712 14.44 11.57 66.28
N GLY A 713 13.56 12.55 66.12
CA GLY A 713 13.46 13.71 67.02
C GLY A 713 14.27 14.93 66.57
N GLU A 714 14.84 14.92 65.36
CA GLU A 714 15.54 16.07 64.78
C GLU A 714 14.57 16.96 63.99
N ASP A 715 14.78 18.28 64.05
CA ASP A 715 13.95 19.24 63.33
C ASP A 715 14.31 19.32 61.83
N ARG A 716 13.29 19.48 60.98
CA ARG A 716 13.44 19.55 59.51
C ARG A 716 14.35 20.69 59.07
N MET A 717 14.22 21.88 59.68
CA MET A 717 15.03 23.04 59.31
C MET A 717 16.50 22.84 59.68
N THR A 718 16.76 22.15 60.79
CA THR A 718 18.12 21.77 61.21
C THR A 718 18.78 20.82 60.21
N ILE A 719 18.05 19.79 59.76
CA ILE A 719 18.53 18.84 58.73
C ILE A 719 18.84 19.57 57.42
N MET A 720 17.93 20.45 56.98
CA MET A 720 18.09 21.25 55.76
C MET A 720 19.28 22.22 55.85
N TRP A 721 19.51 22.85 57.00
CA TRP A 721 20.66 23.73 57.22
C TRP A 721 21.98 22.98 57.05
N HIS A 722 22.13 21.82 57.70
CA HIS A 722 23.34 20.99 57.55
C HIS A 722 23.53 20.48 56.12
N LEU A 723 22.46 20.08 55.42
CA LEU A 723 22.52 19.72 54.01
C LEU A 723 22.99 20.89 53.14
N GLY A 724 22.46 22.09 53.40
CA GLY A 724 22.84 23.31 52.68
C GLY A 724 24.31 23.67 52.85
N VAL A 725 24.84 23.57 54.07
CA VAL A 725 26.28 23.79 54.37
C VAL A 725 27.15 22.80 53.59
N ILE A 726 26.82 21.51 53.60
CA ILE A 726 27.57 20.50 52.83
C ILE A 726 27.50 20.79 51.33
N GLY A 727 26.32 21.14 50.82
CA GLY A 727 26.09 21.51 49.42
C GLY A 727 26.96 22.70 48.98
N MET A 728 27.04 23.76 49.79
CA MET A 728 27.90 24.91 49.51
C MET A 728 29.38 24.53 49.45
N LEU A 729 29.85 23.65 50.34
CA LEU A 729 31.25 23.24 50.38
C LEU A 729 31.70 22.47 49.14
N VAL A 730 30.80 21.72 48.51
CA VAL A 730 31.13 20.93 47.30
C VAL A 730 30.91 21.71 46.01
N MET A 731 30.22 22.85 46.02
CA MET A 731 30.03 23.70 44.83
C MET A 731 31.36 24.17 44.24
N TYR A 732 32.39 24.37 45.06
CA TYR A 732 33.73 24.80 44.63
C TYR A 732 34.57 23.67 44.02
N GLN A 733 34.12 22.41 44.07
CA GLN A 733 34.84 21.29 43.45
C GLN A 733 34.57 21.21 41.94
N PRO A 734 35.53 20.67 41.15
CA PRO A 734 35.31 20.33 39.75
C PRO A 734 34.04 19.50 39.56
N PHE A 735 33.30 19.77 38.48
CA PHE A 735 31.97 19.22 38.24
C PHE A 735 31.87 17.71 38.46
N ARG A 736 32.85 16.93 37.97
CA ARG A 736 32.89 15.46 38.08
C ARG A 736 33.11 14.93 39.50
N LEU A 737 33.59 15.76 40.43
CA LEU A 737 33.89 15.38 41.81
C LEU A 737 32.79 15.76 42.79
N ARG A 738 31.87 16.66 42.42
CA ARG A 738 30.88 17.23 43.34
C ARG A 738 30.04 16.19 44.07
N THR A 739 29.52 15.18 43.37
CA THR A 739 28.71 14.10 43.96
C THR A 739 29.52 13.25 44.92
N ARG A 740 30.74 12.86 44.52
CA ARG A 740 31.62 12.04 45.34
C ARG A 740 32.07 12.82 46.59
N GLY A 741 32.36 14.11 46.43
CA GLY A 741 32.65 15.04 47.51
C GLY A 741 31.46 15.20 48.44
N PHE A 742 30.24 15.34 47.90
CA PHE A 742 29.02 15.48 48.69
C PHE A 742 28.78 14.27 49.58
N LEU A 743 28.80 13.06 48.99
CA LEU A 743 28.60 11.82 49.74
C LEU A 743 29.72 11.58 50.76
N TYR A 744 30.96 11.94 50.43
CA TYR A 744 32.09 11.85 51.35
C TYR A 744 31.93 12.79 52.56
N MET A 745 31.55 14.05 52.32
CA MET A 745 31.31 15.04 53.36
C MET A 745 30.09 14.67 54.20
N LEU A 746 28.99 14.22 53.58
CA LEU A 746 27.78 13.77 54.25
C LEU A 746 28.06 12.65 55.26
N ARG A 747 28.88 11.66 54.89
CA ARG A 747 29.25 10.55 55.80
C ARG A 747 30.16 10.95 56.95
N ARG A 748 30.93 12.04 56.81
CA ARG A 748 31.88 12.51 57.84
C ARG A 748 31.35 13.64 58.71
N HIS A 749 30.31 14.34 58.23
CA HIS A 749 29.70 15.45 58.92
C HIS A 749 29.15 15.00 60.28
N GLU A 750 29.47 15.76 61.33
CA GLU A 750 29.20 15.39 62.72
C GLU A 750 27.72 15.10 63.00
N PHE A 751 26.83 15.97 62.51
CA PHE A 751 25.38 15.77 62.60
C PHE A 751 24.92 14.44 61.98
N PHE A 752 25.27 14.17 60.72
CA PHE A 752 24.83 13.00 59.96
C PHE A 752 25.48 11.69 60.42
N ARG A 753 26.64 11.74 61.07
CA ARG A 753 27.30 10.56 61.64
C ARG A 753 26.47 9.90 62.75
N ARG A 754 25.65 10.68 63.47
CA ARG A 754 24.72 10.18 64.49
C ARG A 754 23.52 9.43 63.88
N HIS A 755 23.27 9.63 62.58
CA HIS A 755 22.18 9.05 61.80
C HIS A 755 22.73 8.25 60.60
N ALA A 756 23.84 7.53 60.81
CA ALA A 756 24.60 6.91 59.74
C ALA A 756 23.80 5.84 58.96
N ASP A 757 22.93 5.10 59.65
CA ASP A 757 22.07 4.09 59.04
C ASP A 757 20.98 4.75 58.17
N GLU A 758 20.38 5.84 58.65
CA GLU A 758 19.42 6.64 57.90
C GLU A 758 20.05 7.25 56.64
N VAL A 759 21.28 7.77 56.76
CA VAL A 759 22.05 8.29 55.63
C VAL A 759 22.34 7.19 54.61
N ARG A 760 22.80 6.01 55.05
CA ARG A 760 23.04 4.87 54.16
C ARG A 760 21.77 4.44 53.43
N ASN A 761 20.66 4.31 54.16
CA ASN A 761 19.38 3.91 53.60
C ASN A 761 18.77 4.98 52.68
N ALA A 762 19.01 6.27 52.96
CA ALA A 762 18.61 7.36 52.06
C ALA A 762 19.36 7.30 50.73
N ILE A 763 20.68 7.05 50.75
CA ILE A 763 21.49 6.86 49.53
C ILE A 763 20.95 5.67 48.72
N LEU A 764 20.75 4.51 49.37
CA LEU A 764 20.25 3.31 48.70
C LEU A 764 18.85 3.52 48.09
N SER A 765 17.98 4.28 48.77
CA SER A 765 16.64 4.57 48.24
C SER A 765 16.63 5.49 47.02
N VAL A 766 17.69 6.27 46.78
CA VAL A 766 17.79 7.10 45.56
C VAL A 766 18.04 6.23 44.33
N ASP A 767 18.73 5.09 44.48
CA ASP A 767 19.04 4.17 43.37
C ASP A 767 17.99 3.05 43.20
N ASP A 768 17.02 2.93 44.10
CA ASP A 768 15.99 1.89 44.04
C ASP A 768 14.90 2.21 43.01
N VAL A 769 14.89 1.43 41.93
CA VAL A 769 13.88 1.49 40.85
C VAL A 769 13.05 0.21 40.77
N SER A 770 13.02 -0.60 41.83
CA SER A 770 12.27 -1.87 41.88
C SER A 770 10.79 -1.69 41.57
N HIS A 771 10.17 -0.60 42.06
CA HIS A 771 8.78 -0.29 41.75
C HIS A 771 8.55 -0.03 40.25
N SER A 772 9.43 0.77 39.63
CA SER A 772 9.41 1.04 38.18
C SER A 772 9.49 -0.23 37.37
N GLN A 773 10.37 -1.14 37.77
CA GLN A 773 10.56 -2.44 37.14
C GLN A 773 9.31 -3.32 37.21
N THR A 774 8.67 -3.39 38.38
CA THR A 774 7.40 -4.12 38.56
C THR A 774 6.30 -3.54 37.66
N LEU A 775 6.19 -2.22 37.54
CA LEU A 775 5.22 -1.58 36.64
C LEU A 775 5.47 -1.93 35.16
N VAL A 776 6.73 -2.02 34.74
CA VAL A 776 7.09 -2.47 33.38
C VAL A 776 6.63 -3.91 33.16
N ASP A 777 6.87 -4.81 34.11
CA ASP A 777 6.45 -6.21 34.01
C ASP A 777 4.92 -6.35 33.94
N GLU A 778 4.18 -5.60 34.76
CA GLU A 778 2.72 -5.61 34.77
C GLU A 778 2.12 -5.11 33.44
N ILE A 779 2.75 -4.11 32.80
CA ILE A 779 2.25 -3.49 31.58
C ILE A 779 2.72 -4.26 30.33
N CYS A 780 4.03 -4.50 30.23
CA CYS A 780 4.72 -4.94 29.02
C CYS A 780 5.30 -6.36 29.12
N GLY A 781 5.35 -6.96 30.31
CA GLY A 781 5.83 -8.32 30.50
C GLY A 781 4.92 -9.40 29.91
N GLU A 782 5.34 -10.66 30.05
CA GLU A 782 4.55 -11.81 29.62
C GLU A 782 3.18 -11.82 30.33
N ASN A 783 2.11 -12.01 29.56
CA ASN A 783 0.72 -11.89 30.06
C ASN A 783 0.35 -10.51 30.65
N GLY A 784 1.20 -9.48 30.44
CA GLY A 784 0.94 -8.10 30.82
C GLY A 784 -0.22 -7.47 30.05
N ILE A 785 -0.58 -6.24 30.42
CA ILE A 785 -1.71 -5.50 29.81
C ILE A 785 -1.58 -5.43 28.28
N ILE A 786 -0.39 -5.10 27.78
CA ILE A 786 -0.16 -4.93 26.34
C ILE A 786 -0.16 -6.28 25.63
N ASP A 787 0.47 -7.29 26.22
CA ASP A 787 0.54 -8.62 25.61
C ASP A 787 -0.86 -9.22 25.37
N ARG A 788 -1.76 -9.10 26.36
CA ARG A 788 -3.18 -9.51 26.21
C ARG A 788 -3.91 -8.75 25.11
N ARG A 789 -3.63 -7.46 24.94
CA ARG A 789 -4.25 -6.61 23.89
C ARG A 789 -3.74 -6.95 22.48
N LEU A 790 -2.52 -7.49 22.37
CA LEU A 790 -1.91 -7.86 21.10
C LEU A 790 -2.32 -9.26 20.61
N GLN A 791 -2.90 -10.12 21.46
CA GLN A 791 -3.29 -11.48 21.12
C GLN A 791 -4.08 -11.60 19.79
N PRO A 792 -5.11 -10.76 19.51
CA PRO A 792 -5.86 -10.82 18.25
C PRO A 792 -5.01 -10.53 17.00
N TYR A 793 -3.86 -9.87 17.15
CA TYR A 793 -2.98 -9.49 16.04
C TYR A 793 -1.69 -10.32 15.98
N SER A 794 -1.57 -11.37 16.78
CA SER A 794 -0.36 -12.20 16.85
C SER A 794 0.05 -12.77 15.49
N GLY A 795 -0.91 -13.19 14.65
CA GLY A 795 -0.65 -13.65 13.28
C GLY A 795 -0.03 -12.56 12.40
N TYR A 796 -0.65 -11.39 12.37
CA TYR A 796 -0.15 -10.22 11.63
C TYR A 796 1.24 -9.78 12.11
N ILE A 797 1.46 -9.73 13.43
CA ILE A 797 2.76 -9.34 14.00
C ILE A 797 3.84 -10.35 13.60
N ARG A 798 3.55 -11.67 13.68
CA ARG A 798 4.49 -12.72 13.25
C ARG A 798 4.85 -12.59 11.78
N GLU A 799 3.87 -12.35 10.91
CA GLU A 799 4.10 -12.20 9.47
C GLU A 799 5.01 -11.01 9.16
N MET A 800 4.72 -9.84 9.74
CA MET A 800 5.50 -8.62 9.51
C MET A 800 6.93 -8.73 10.07
N THR A 801 7.09 -9.31 11.26
CA THR A 801 8.42 -9.47 11.89
C THR A 801 9.25 -10.59 11.26
N ALA A 802 8.63 -11.62 10.70
CA ALA A 802 9.34 -12.66 9.96
C ALA A 802 10.00 -12.11 8.69
N GLY A 803 9.39 -11.12 8.03
CA GLY A 803 9.99 -10.41 6.90
C GLY A 803 11.24 -9.62 7.30
N GLU A 804 11.22 -8.96 8.46
CA GLU A 804 12.34 -8.18 8.99
C GLU A 804 13.51 -9.06 9.44
N ALA A 805 13.25 -10.17 10.11
CA ALA A 805 14.29 -11.11 10.54
C ALA A 805 15.05 -11.73 9.35
N ARG A 806 14.39 -11.89 8.20
CA ARG A 806 15.02 -12.35 6.95
C ARG A 806 15.82 -11.25 6.24
N LEU A 807 15.41 -9.99 6.37
CA LEU A 807 16.15 -8.83 5.84
C LEU A 807 17.36 -8.45 6.72
N GLN A 808 17.31 -8.75 8.02
CA GLN A 808 18.39 -8.50 8.98
C GLN A 808 19.32 -9.69 9.20
N ALA A 809 18.95 -10.89 8.73
CA ALA A 809 19.90 -11.99 8.65
C ALA A 809 21.05 -11.54 7.73
N PRO A 810 22.32 -11.61 8.16
CA PRO A 810 23.41 -11.39 7.22
C PRO A 810 23.16 -12.34 6.06
N LEU A 811 23.14 -11.79 4.84
CA LEU A 811 23.24 -12.58 3.61
C LEU A 811 24.39 -13.55 3.85
N MET A 812 24.07 -14.80 4.14
CA MET A 812 25.04 -15.87 4.11
C MET A 812 25.44 -15.96 2.65
N ILE A 813 26.43 -15.17 2.25
CA ILE A 813 27.30 -15.51 1.15
C ILE A 813 27.97 -16.79 1.65
N GLN A 814 27.35 -17.94 1.34
CA GLN A 814 28.07 -19.19 1.31
C GLN A 814 29.19 -18.97 0.29
N ALA A 815 30.40 -18.71 0.80
CA ALA A 815 31.58 -18.90 0.01
C ALA A 815 31.52 -20.34 -0.51
N ALA A 816 31.47 -20.49 -1.84
CA ALA A 816 31.57 -21.79 -2.47
C ALA A 816 32.84 -22.49 -1.93
N PRO A 817 32.77 -23.76 -1.51
CA PRO A 817 33.97 -24.47 -1.10
C PRO A 817 34.82 -24.74 -2.35
N GLY A 818 35.94 -24.03 -2.45
CA GLY A 818 37.02 -24.31 -3.40
C GLY A 818 37.08 -23.39 -4.62
N HIS A 819 37.75 -22.25 -4.48
CA HIS A 819 38.87 -21.84 -5.34
C HIS A 819 39.65 -20.68 -4.70
#